data_AF-A0A8J2QV37-F1
#
_entry.id   AF-A0A8J2QV37-F1
#
_cell.length_a   1.000
_cell.length_b   1.000
_cell.length_c   1.000
_cell.angle_alpha   90.00
_cell.angle_beta   90.00
_cell.angle_gamma   90.00
#
_symmetry.space_group_name_H-M   'P 1'
#
loop_
_entity.id
_entity.type
_entity.pdbx_description
1 polymer ?
#
loop_
_entity_poly.entity_id
_entity_poly.type
_entity_poly.pdbx_seq_one_letter_code
_entity_poly.pdbx_strand_id
1 'polypeptide(L)'
;MESRQRLNQDEIATILENDDDYSPLDSDSEEEDGVVEDDVWSDNEDAMVDFVEDTSRQEDPDNNIASRESPNLEIVNMNNNLRDDSIAAALLEENESLSDDEIFLPSSDDESDHISEASEVPSDTDVEDAEINIEPHSDDTTSTLQPFYLGKDGRTKWYKSPPRTNVRTRAENLITHLPGCKYAARHKKTHQECFETFFTDEIVDIVLKNTNQKISLRMENSTSNSTYGETDKAEIKAVFGLLFLAGLFRSGRQSLIDLWSNDGTGIEVFRSTMTRQRFSFLINSLRFDDSSTRTARVADDRLAPIRDIFEIFVKNCQNAYTPYEYLTIDEELVAFRGRCSFRQYIPSKPAKYGLKIYALVDAKTFYTMNLEIYCGKQPDNSPYTVSNKPFDVVDRLVRCVSGSGRNITMDNFFMSYETAENLLKNHKLTAVGTLRSNKTCIPLQFKARREEKSSVFGFQKDITIVSYIPKPRKCVHMMSSLHHDDEVDPESGDQRKPSIITFYNSTKSGVDVVDKLARTYDVSRNCKRWPLTVFFSMLNHAGINGFIVYMLNNGIERNKTNLRKNFIKRLGLSLIEEHLRKRKDNPHIPREIRRRVCEMLNEEAPAPPQKQPRRSQRCSFCPRNKDRKTLNGCFKCNVAICKEHANLMCQNCTDLHDE
;
A
#
# COMPACT_ATOMS: atom_id res chain seq x y z
N MET A 1 -40.63 -33.79 19.49
CA MET A 1 -39.98 -33.61 18.16
C MET A 1 -39.28 -32.24 18.10
N GLU A 2 -38.20 -31.93 18.81
CA GLU A 2 -37.09 -32.75 19.32
C GLU A 2 -36.31 -33.50 18.25
N SER A 3 -35.14 -32.94 17.94
CA SER A 3 -33.89 -33.65 17.67
C SER A 3 -32.74 -32.69 17.97
N ARG A 4 -32.37 -32.55 19.25
CA ARG A 4 -31.10 -31.91 19.62
C ARG A 4 -30.00 -32.95 19.45
N GLN A 5 -28.96 -32.66 18.68
CA GLN A 5 -27.68 -33.35 18.81
C GLN A 5 -26.66 -32.41 19.43
N ARG A 6 -26.09 -32.85 20.55
CA ARG A 6 -24.84 -32.32 21.09
C ARG A 6 -23.69 -32.93 20.28
N LEU A 7 -22.59 -32.20 20.14
CA LEU A 7 -21.29 -32.78 19.81
C LEU A 7 -20.36 -32.56 21.01
N ASN A 8 -19.36 -33.43 21.17
CA ASN A 8 -18.56 -33.52 22.39
C ASN A 8 -17.60 -32.35 22.54
N GLN A 9 -17.14 -32.11 23.78
CA GLN A 9 -16.08 -31.16 24.08
C GLN A 9 -14.68 -31.81 24.09
N ASP A 10 -14.60 -33.14 23.95
CA ASP A 10 -13.37 -33.92 24.09
C ASP A 10 -12.52 -34.04 22.80
N GLU A 11 -12.99 -33.51 21.66
CA GLU A 11 -12.27 -33.56 20.37
C GLU A 11 -11.46 -32.28 20.06
N ILE A 12 -11.20 -31.44 21.07
CA ILE A 12 -10.46 -30.16 20.94
C ILE A 12 -9.03 -30.25 21.55
N ALA A 13 -8.64 -31.40 22.10
CA ALA A 13 -7.43 -31.57 22.92
C ALA A 13 -6.31 -32.44 22.28
N THR A 14 -6.27 -32.60 20.95
CA THR A 14 -5.36 -33.61 20.31
C THR A 14 -4.62 -33.12 19.05
N ILE A 15 -4.24 -31.83 18.97
CA ILE A 15 -3.32 -31.32 17.93
C ILE A 15 -2.36 -30.25 18.50
N LEU A 16 -1.62 -30.56 19.57
CA LEU A 16 -0.55 -29.70 20.10
C LEU A 16 0.66 -30.45 20.72
N GLU A 17 0.80 -31.76 20.47
CA GLU A 17 2.00 -32.53 20.83
C GLU A 17 2.54 -33.27 19.60
N ASN A 18 3.87 -33.26 19.42
CA ASN A 18 4.72 -33.75 18.31
C ASN A 18 5.38 -32.65 17.44
N ASP A 19 6.28 -31.86 18.03
CA ASP A 19 7.35 -31.11 17.33
C ASP A 19 8.44 -30.72 18.37
N ASP A 20 9.20 -31.70 18.87
CA ASP A 20 10.46 -31.49 19.62
C ASP A 20 11.25 -32.82 19.69
N ASP A 21 12.16 -33.06 18.74
CA ASP A 21 13.12 -34.17 18.79
C ASP A 21 14.41 -33.79 18.03
N TYR A 22 15.33 -33.10 18.71
CA TYR A 22 16.66 -32.79 18.18
C TYR A 22 17.72 -32.78 19.30
N SER A 23 18.21 -33.97 19.65
CA SER A 23 19.36 -34.11 20.57
C SER A 23 20.66 -33.68 19.87
N PRO A 24 21.47 -32.77 20.44
CA PRO A 24 22.88 -32.65 20.07
C PRO A 24 23.67 -33.86 20.63
N LEU A 25 24.77 -34.21 19.96
CA LEU A 25 25.71 -35.24 20.41
C LEU A 25 26.91 -34.58 21.10
N ASP A 26 27.22 -35.03 22.32
CA ASP A 26 28.48 -34.73 22.99
C ASP A 26 29.65 -35.57 22.44
N SER A 27 30.86 -35.04 22.54
CA SER A 27 32.12 -35.81 22.48
C SER A 27 33.26 -35.02 23.15
N ASP A 28 33.93 -35.64 24.12
CA ASP A 28 34.78 -34.98 25.13
C ASP A 28 36.22 -34.62 24.69
N SER A 29 36.79 -33.56 25.30
CA SER A 29 38.18 -33.44 25.81
C SER A 29 38.26 -32.13 26.64
N GLU A 30 38.65 -32.11 27.93
CA GLU A 30 40.05 -32.06 28.45
C GLU A 30 40.78 -30.74 28.05
N GLU A 31 41.33 -29.88 28.93
CA GLU A 31 41.77 -29.96 30.35
C GLU A 31 41.70 -28.58 31.09
N GLU A 32 41.90 -28.58 32.43
CA GLU A 32 42.48 -27.56 33.37
C GLU A 32 42.50 -26.04 33.02
N ASP A 33 42.30 -25.03 33.90
CA ASP A 33 41.97 -24.83 35.34
C ASP A 33 41.66 -23.29 35.52
N GLY A 34 41.09 -22.64 36.55
CA GLY A 34 40.58 -22.98 37.90
C GLY A 34 40.40 -21.69 38.75
N VAL A 35 40.21 -21.83 40.09
CA VAL A 35 40.20 -20.76 41.15
C VAL A 35 39.05 -19.71 41.08
N VAL A 36 38.40 -19.22 42.14
CA VAL A 36 37.87 -19.69 43.46
C VAL A 36 37.14 -18.48 44.13
N GLU A 37 36.32 -18.68 45.18
CA GLU A 37 35.59 -17.65 45.99
C GLU A 37 34.41 -16.92 45.26
N ASP A 38 33.24 -16.60 45.86
CA ASP A 38 32.70 -17.00 47.18
C ASP A 38 31.14 -16.87 47.30
N ASP A 39 30.62 -17.53 48.33
CA ASP A 39 29.34 -17.49 49.09
C ASP A 39 28.44 -16.20 49.11
N VAL A 40 27.17 -16.17 49.56
CA VAL A 40 26.02 -17.15 49.62
C VAL A 40 24.73 -16.47 50.20
N TRP A 41 23.56 -16.69 49.56
CA TRP A 41 22.16 -16.60 50.08
C TRP A 41 21.72 -15.22 50.68
N SER A 42 20.53 -14.93 51.26
CA SER A 42 19.35 -15.66 51.80
C SER A 42 18.13 -14.69 51.98
N ASP A 43 16.83 -15.01 52.12
CA ASP A 43 15.94 -16.17 51.83
C ASP A 43 14.44 -15.77 52.11
N ASN A 44 13.46 -16.64 51.75
CA ASN A 44 12.01 -16.65 52.10
C ASN A 44 11.07 -15.71 51.29
N GLU A 45 9.85 -16.07 50.81
CA GLU A 45 8.83 -17.14 51.08
C GLU A 45 7.76 -16.86 52.17
N ASP A 46 6.67 -17.65 52.07
CA ASP A 46 5.39 -17.73 52.84
C ASP A 46 4.25 -16.70 52.59
N ALA A 47 2.94 -17.05 52.73
CA ALA A 47 2.14 -18.21 52.27
C ALA A 47 0.65 -18.11 52.75
N MET A 48 -0.33 -18.45 51.87
CA MET A 48 -1.72 -18.84 52.21
C MET A 48 -2.54 -17.75 53.00
N VAL A 49 -3.78 -17.84 53.53
CA VAL A 49 -4.94 -18.78 53.67
C VAL A 49 -6.23 -17.89 53.73
N ASP A 50 -7.50 -18.29 53.63
CA ASP A 50 -8.38 -19.09 52.72
C ASP A 50 -9.86 -18.81 53.19
N PHE A 51 -10.89 -19.40 52.56
CA PHE A 51 -12.29 -19.65 53.06
C PHE A 51 -13.45 -18.58 53.09
N VAL A 52 -14.46 -18.82 52.21
CA VAL A 52 -15.90 -19.20 52.50
C VAL A 52 -17.10 -18.20 52.65
N GLU A 53 -18.12 -18.46 51.78
CA GLU A 53 -19.62 -18.39 51.81
C GLU A 53 -20.50 -17.17 52.22
N ASP A 54 -21.21 -16.65 51.20
CA ASP A 54 -22.68 -16.48 51.02
C ASP A 54 -23.67 -16.25 52.20
N THR A 55 -24.60 -15.29 52.02
CA THR A 55 -25.99 -15.36 52.55
C THR A 55 -26.93 -14.32 51.89
N SER A 56 -28.25 -14.53 51.95
CA SER A 56 -29.23 -13.85 51.07
C SER A 56 -30.36 -13.05 51.75
N ARG A 57 -30.78 -11.95 51.10
CA ARG A 57 -32.12 -11.29 51.10
C ARG A 57 -32.76 -10.76 52.40
N GLN A 58 -33.13 -9.48 52.37
CA GLN A 58 -34.43 -8.95 52.85
C GLN A 58 -34.81 -7.65 52.07
N GLU A 59 -36.04 -7.15 52.21
CA GLU A 59 -36.72 -6.27 51.23
C GLU A 59 -37.14 -4.88 51.79
N ASP A 60 -36.91 -3.81 51.01
CA ASP A 60 -37.70 -2.55 50.83
C ASP A 60 -38.10 -1.66 52.05
N PRO A 61 -38.59 -0.40 51.88
CA PRO A 61 -38.90 0.37 50.65
C PRO A 61 -38.33 1.83 50.56
N ASP A 62 -38.62 2.48 49.42
CA ASP A 62 -38.79 3.94 49.18
C ASP A 62 -37.74 4.97 49.66
N ASN A 63 -37.07 5.64 48.69
CA ASN A 63 -37.47 7.00 48.25
C ASN A 63 -36.85 7.42 46.89
N ASN A 64 -37.44 8.41 46.23
CA ASN A 64 -36.93 9.03 45.01
C ASN A 64 -35.82 10.06 45.27
N ILE A 65 -34.83 10.11 44.36
CA ILE A 65 -34.35 11.35 43.70
C ILE A 65 -33.59 10.95 42.42
N ALA A 66 -33.89 11.61 41.30
CA ALA A 66 -33.29 11.29 40.01
C ALA A 66 -31.95 12.00 39.82
N SER A 67 -30.88 11.23 39.60
CA SER A 67 -29.66 11.70 38.94
C SER A 67 -29.40 10.80 37.71
N ARG A 68 -29.11 11.41 36.56
CA ARG A 68 -28.77 10.70 35.33
C ARG A 68 -27.26 10.66 35.19
N GLU A 69 -26.65 9.57 35.63
CA GLU A 69 -25.28 9.26 35.26
C GLU A 69 -25.16 9.12 33.73
N SER A 70 -24.05 9.59 33.18
CA SER A 70 -23.77 9.51 31.74
C SER A 70 -22.84 8.32 31.48
N PRO A 71 -23.24 7.32 30.67
CA PRO A 71 -22.46 6.09 30.54
C PRO A 71 -21.17 6.29 29.72
N ASN A 72 -20.04 6.11 30.40
CA ASN A 72 -18.72 5.68 29.89
C ASN A 72 -18.45 5.86 28.39
N LEU A 73 -17.93 7.04 28.01
CA LEU A 73 -17.40 7.27 26.66
C LEU A 73 -15.90 6.92 26.51
N GLU A 74 -15.13 6.91 27.60
CA GLU A 74 -13.67 6.91 27.57
C GLU A 74 -13.06 5.52 27.31
N ILE A 75 -13.61 4.47 27.93
CA ILE A 75 -13.11 3.08 27.83
C ILE A 75 -13.16 2.56 26.38
N VAL A 76 -14.14 3.00 25.59
CA VAL A 76 -14.26 2.62 24.16
C VAL A 76 -13.16 3.27 23.32
N ASN A 77 -12.65 4.45 23.72
CA ASN A 77 -11.72 5.23 22.92
C ASN A 77 -10.28 4.70 23.00
N MET A 78 -9.83 4.24 24.19
CA MET A 78 -8.48 3.67 24.36
C MET A 78 -8.31 2.35 23.58
N ASN A 79 -9.29 1.45 23.65
CA ASN A 79 -9.20 0.14 22.98
C ASN A 79 -9.21 0.22 21.45
N ASN A 80 -9.80 1.27 20.87
CA ASN A 80 -9.69 1.53 19.43
C ASN A 80 -8.30 2.07 19.09
N ASN A 81 -7.82 3.11 19.78
CA ASN A 81 -6.50 3.70 19.47
C ASN A 81 -5.36 2.67 19.52
N LEU A 82 -5.30 1.82 20.55
CA LEU A 82 -4.29 0.75 20.69
C LEU A 82 -4.32 -0.26 19.53
N ARG A 83 -5.50 -0.54 18.97
CA ARG A 83 -5.73 -1.42 17.83
C ARG A 83 -5.33 -0.74 16.51
N ASP A 84 -5.51 0.56 16.39
CA ASP A 84 -5.22 1.29 15.16
C ASP A 84 -3.71 1.57 15.03
N ASP A 85 -3.04 1.84 16.15
CA ASP A 85 -1.58 1.89 16.26
C ASP A 85 -0.91 0.51 16.01
N SER A 86 -1.68 -0.57 15.92
CA SER A 86 -1.18 -1.89 15.48
C SER A 86 -1.03 -1.98 13.95
N ILE A 87 -1.84 -1.22 13.20
CA ILE A 87 -1.84 -1.24 11.73
C ILE A 87 -0.58 -0.56 11.21
N ALA A 88 -0.23 0.60 11.77
CA ALA A 88 1.03 1.28 11.50
C ALA A 88 2.23 0.36 11.79
N ALA A 89 2.26 -0.27 12.97
CA ALA A 89 3.32 -1.18 13.37
C ALA A 89 3.45 -2.39 12.42
N ALA A 90 2.36 -3.09 12.10
CA ALA A 90 2.35 -4.25 11.22
C ALA A 90 2.67 -3.92 9.74
N LEU A 91 2.61 -2.64 9.35
CA LEU A 91 3.10 -2.14 8.06
C LEU A 91 4.61 -1.80 8.12
N LEU A 92 5.10 -1.31 9.27
CA LEU A 92 6.48 -0.85 9.43
C LEU A 92 7.47 -1.94 9.90
N GLU A 93 7.03 -2.99 10.60
CA GLU A 93 7.84 -4.13 11.08
C GLU A 93 8.68 -4.76 9.95
N GLU A 94 8.03 -5.12 8.83
CA GLU A 94 8.71 -5.73 7.67
C GLU A 94 9.67 -4.75 6.95
N ASN A 95 9.65 -3.47 7.34
CA ASN A 95 10.30 -2.33 6.71
C ASN A 95 11.62 -1.92 7.40
N GLU A 96 11.86 -2.42 8.62
CA GLU A 96 13.11 -2.32 9.39
C GLU A 96 14.06 -3.48 9.09
N SER A 97 13.54 -4.62 8.63
CA SER A 97 14.32 -5.78 8.12
C SER A 97 15.12 -5.52 6.82
N LEU A 98 15.24 -4.24 6.42
CA LEU A 98 15.93 -3.75 5.24
C LEU A 98 16.91 -2.64 5.70
N SER A 99 18.11 -3.06 6.07
CA SER A 99 19.13 -2.27 6.79
C SER A 99 19.62 -1.02 6.05
N ASP A 100 19.47 0.14 6.71
CA ASP A 100 20.38 1.29 6.85
C ASP A 100 21.09 1.97 5.65
N ASP A 101 21.13 1.43 4.44
CA ASP A 101 21.89 2.01 3.32
C ASP A 101 21.27 3.30 2.69
N GLU A 102 20.06 3.72 3.13
CA GLU A 102 19.45 5.02 2.77
C GLU A 102 19.10 5.84 4.03
N ILE A 103 20.09 6.23 4.83
CA ILE A 103 19.92 7.17 5.95
C ILE A 103 19.24 8.47 5.45
N PHE A 104 18.02 8.71 5.91
CA PHE A 104 17.21 9.88 5.56
C PHE A 104 17.78 11.14 6.20
N LEU A 105 18.76 11.76 5.55
CA LEU A 105 19.13 13.14 5.84
C LEU A 105 17.91 14.04 5.60
N PRO A 106 17.53 14.92 6.54
CA PRO A 106 16.49 15.91 6.27
C PRO A 106 16.94 16.77 5.09
N SER A 107 16.08 16.92 4.08
CA SER A 107 16.39 17.59 2.82
C SER A 107 16.81 19.05 3.05
N SER A 108 18.11 19.27 3.17
CA SER A 108 18.70 20.60 3.18
C SER A 108 18.49 21.25 1.82
N ASP A 109 17.87 22.42 1.80
CA ASP A 109 17.50 23.11 0.56
C ASP A 109 18.72 23.37 -0.34
N ASP A 110 18.60 22.97 -1.61
CA ASP A 110 19.19 23.62 -2.78
C ASP A 110 18.30 23.28 -3.99
N GLU A 111 17.23 24.07 -4.15
CA GLU A 111 16.30 23.97 -5.28
C GLU A 111 16.87 24.68 -6.52
N SER A 112 17.50 23.91 -7.42
CA SER A 112 17.85 24.39 -8.77
C SER A 112 16.78 23.95 -9.77
N ASP A 113 15.65 24.67 -9.80
CA ASP A 113 14.51 24.40 -10.70
C ASP A 113 14.94 24.49 -12.18
N HIS A 114 15.03 23.34 -12.85
CA HIS A 114 15.28 23.23 -14.29
C HIS A 114 14.09 22.57 -15.01
N ILE A 115 12.92 23.21 -14.86
CA ILE A 115 11.73 22.92 -15.67
C ILE A 115 11.82 23.76 -16.95
N SER A 116 11.93 23.08 -18.09
CA SER A 116 12.08 23.71 -19.41
C SER A 116 10.72 24.05 -20.04
N GLU A 117 10.14 25.20 -19.70
CA GLU A 117 9.13 25.86 -20.53
C GLU A 117 9.62 27.27 -20.92
N ALA A 118 9.50 27.62 -22.20
CA ALA A 118 10.08 28.85 -22.73
C ALA A 118 9.16 30.06 -22.49
N SER A 119 9.74 31.16 -22.01
CA SER A 119 9.16 32.50 -21.99
C SER A 119 10.27 33.53 -22.20
N GLU A 120 9.91 34.72 -22.67
CA GLU A 120 10.87 35.72 -23.17
C GLU A 120 11.54 36.51 -22.05
N VAL A 121 12.76 36.99 -22.32
CA VAL A 121 13.64 37.67 -21.35
C VAL A 121 13.40 39.18 -21.35
N PRO A 122 13.22 39.79 -20.16
CA PRO A 122 13.82 41.09 -19.84
C PRO A 122 15.02 40.90 -18.89
N SER A 123 16.02 41.77 -18.99
CA SER A 123 17.25 41.70 -18.19
C SER A 123 17.05 42.18 -16.75
N ASP A 124 17.62 41.45 -15.79
CA ASP A 124 17.97 42.04 -14.49
C ASP A 124 18.97 43.19 -14.68
N THR A 125 18.81 44.24 -13.87
CA THR A 125 19.84 45.24 -13.59
C THR A 125 19.82 45.47 -12.09
N ASP A 126 20.98 45.36 -11.44
CA ASP A 126 21.11 45.58 -10.01
C ASP A 126 20.69 47.00 -9.63
N VAL A 127 20.00 47.15 -8.50
CA VAL A 127 19.72 48.44 -7.86
C VAL A 127 20.05 48.30 -6.38
N GLU A 128 20.92 49.20 -5.90
CA GLU A 128 21.49 49.19 -4.56
C GLU A 128 20.48 49.63 -3.47
N ASP A 129 20.83 49.42 -2.21
CA ASP A 129 19.99 49.73 -1.05
C ASP A 129 19.57 51.21 -0.97
N ALA A 130 18.28 51.45 -0.70
CA ALA A 130 17.73 52.77 -0.39
C ALA A 130 16.89 52.70 0.90
N GLU A 131 17.37 53.33 1.97
CA GLU A 131 16.62 53.47 3.22
C GLU A 131 15.45 54.45 3.05
N ILE A 132 14.24 53.94 2.79
CA ILE A 132 13.02 54.77 2.77
C ILE A 132 12.46 54.84 4.20
N ASN A 133 12.86 55.87 4.93
CA ASN A 133 12.34 56.16 6.26
C ASN A 133 10.94 56.80 6.16
N ILE A 134 9.88 56.04 6.45
CA ILE A 134 8.48 56.51 6.37
C ILE A 134 7.98 56.82 7.78
N GLU A 135 7.91 58.11 8.13
CA GLU A 135 7.18 58.55 9.33
C GLU A 135 5.66 58.32 9.14
N PRO A 136 4.96 57.74 10.14
CA PRO A 136 3.52 57.57 10.05
C PRO A 136 2.82 58.90 10.35
N HIS A 137 2.22 59.53 9.33
CA HIS A 137 1.26 60.61 9.54
C HIS A 137 0.12 60.12 10.45
N SER A 138 -0.10 60.85 11.54
CA SER A 138 -1.18 60.59 12.50
C SER A 138 -2.54 60.97 11.92
N ASP A 139 -3.50 60.04 11.98
CA ASP A 139 -4.92 60.38 11.98
C ASP A 139 -5.68 59.49 12.97
N ASP A 140 -6.77 60.00 13.54
CA ASP A 140 -7.27 59.56 14.84
C ASP A 140 -8.26 58.37 14.79
N THR A 141 -8.01 57.33 15.58
CA THR A 141 -9.07 56.62 16.33
C THR A 141 -8.49 55.66 17.38
N THR A 142 -8.97 55.74 18.63
CA THR A 142 -8.52 54.87 19.73
C THR A 142 -8.99 53.43 19.58
N SER A 143 -8.14 52.59 18.98
CA SER A 143 -8.11 51.14 19.17
C SER A 143 -6.70 50.73 19.60
N THR A 144 -6.57 49.74 20.50
CA THR A 144 -5.26 49.27 20.97
C THR A 144 -4.59 48.45 19.88
N LEU A 145 -3.84 49.13 19.00
CA LEU A 145 -3.11 48.56 17.88
C LEU A 145 -2.08 47.53 18.37
N GLN A 146 -2.47 46.25 18.40
CA GLN A 146 -1.55 45.16 18.70
C GLN A 146 -0.39 45.17 17.69
N PRO A 147 0.86 45.02 18.15
CA PRO A 147 2.01 45.05 17.26
C PRO A 147 1.94 43.87 16.28
N PHE A 148 2.32 44.12 15.03
CA PHE A 148 2.30 43.13 13.95
C PHE A 148 3.56 43.21 13.09
N TYR A 149 3.79 42.16 12.31
CA TYR A 149 4.69 42.10 11.16
C TYR A 149 3.85 42.12 9.87
N LEU A 150 4.42 42.68 8.79
CA LEU A 150 3.79 42.73 7.47
C LEU A 150 4.53 41.83 6.50
N GLY A 151 3.80 41.05 5.69
CA GLY A 151 4.36 40.25 4.60
C GLY A 151 5.02 41.12 3.52
N LYS A 152 5.89 40.52 2.71
CA LYS A 152 6.46 41.17 1.51
C LYS A 152 5.39 41.56 0.48
N ASP A 153 4.20 40.95 0.54
CA ASP A 153 3.01 41.37 -0.23
C ASP A 153 2.42 42.74 0.18
N GLY A 154 2.85 43.33 1.31
CA GLY A 154 2.29 44.57 1.84
C GLY A 154 0.86 44.46 2.38
N ARG A 155 0.30 43.24 2.50
CA ARG A 155 -1.11 42.98 2.81
C ARG A 155 -1.30 42.03 3.98
N THR A 156 -0.55 40.94 4.02
CA THR A 156 -0.70 39.89 5.04
C THR A 156 -0.12 40.37 6.37
N LYS A 157 -0.97 40.58 7.37
CA LYS A 157 -0.58 41.00 8.72
C LYS A 157 -0.45 39.78 9.64
N TRP A 158 0.58 39.80 10.49
CA TRP A 158 0.87 38.77 11.50
C TRP A 158 1.14 39.43 12.85
N TYR A 159 0.20 39.35 13.78
CA TYR A 159 0.35 39.91 15.14
C TYR A 159 1.48 39.20 15.90
N LYS A 160 2.16 39.93 16.81
CA LYS A 160 3.31 39.40 17.56
C LYS A 160 2.94 38.53 18.77
N SER A 161 1.68 38.55 19.18
CA SER A 161 1.17 37.79 20.33
C SER A 161 0.03 36.89 19.87
N PRO A 162 -0.13 35.69 20.46
CA PRO A 162 -1.20 34.78 20.08
C PRO A 162 -2.60 35.37 20.36
N PRO A 163 -3.63 34.94 19.61
CA PRO A 163 -5.01 35.20 19.98
C PRO A 163 -5.31 34.60 21.37
N ARG A 164 -6.33 35.12 22.06
CA ARG A 164 -6.74 34.57 23.38
C ARG A 164 -7.01 33.07 23.27
N THR A 165 -6.32 32.27 24.08
CA THR A 165 -6.42 30.82 24.11
C THR A 165 -7.84 30.39 24.47
N ASN A 166 -8.53 29.71 23.55
CA ASN A 166 -9.84 29.13 23.82
C ASN A 166 -9.66 27.79 24.56
N VAL A 167 -10.21 27.69 25.77
CA VAL A 167 -10.19 26.46 26.60
C VAL A 167 -10.97 25.29 25.95
N ARG A 168 -11.76 25.57 24.91
CA ARG A 168 -12.54 24.58 24.15
C ARG A 168 -11.97 24.40 22.74
N THR A 169 -11.83 23.14 22.33
CA THR A 169 -11.50 22.74 20.95
C THR A 169 -12.35 23.49 19.93
N ARG A 170 -11.69 24.10 18.95
CA ARG A 170 -12.35 24.91 17.92
C ARG A 170 -13.26 24.08 17.01
N ALA A 171 -14.29 24.71 16.44
CA ALA A 171 -15.31 24.04 15.64
C ALA A 171 -14.76 23.38 14.36
N GLU A 172 -13.74 24.00 13.77
CA GLU A 172 -12.94 23.51 12.65
C GLU A 172 -12.24 22.18 12.98
N ASN A 173 -11.82 21.95 14.23
CA ASN A 173 -11.16 20.72 14.69
C ASN A 173 -12.13 19.68 15.29
N LEU A 174 -13.46 19.91 15.23
CA LEU A 174 -14.45 18.93 15.67
C LEU A 174 -14.74 17.92 14.56
N ILE A 175 -14.19 16.71 14.71
CA ILE A 175 -14.38 15.59 13.81
C ILE A 175 -15.74 14.92 14.10
N THR A 176 -16.60 14.85 13.08
CA THR A 176 -17.99 14.38 13.19
C THR A 176 -18.19 12.91 12.84
N HIS A 177 -17.16 12.24 12.32
CA HIS A 177 -17.23 10.86 11.84
C HIS A 177 -16.03 10.07 12.36
N LEU A 178 -16.32 9.03 13.14
CA LEU A 178 -15.31 8.09 13.63
C LEU A 178 -14.59 7.40 12.46
N PRO A 179 -13.28 7.13 12.60
CA PRO A 179 -12.49 6.43 11.60
C PRO A 179 -12.89 4.96 11.44
N GLY A 180 -12.35 4.29 10.42
CA GLY A 180 -12.56 2.87 10.17
C GLY A 180 -13.42 2.55 8.93
N CYS A 181 -13.81 1.28 8.80
CA CYS A 181 -14.48 0.78 7.61
C CYS A 181 -15.93 1.30 7.43
N LYS A 182 -16.15 1.98 6.30
CA LYS A 182 -17.48 2.37 5.79
C LYS A 182 -18.25 1.13 5.33
N TYR A 183 -19.54 1.30 5.05
CA TYR A 183 -20.48 0.22 4.70
C TYR A 183 -19.97 -0.74 3.61
N ALA A 184 -19.32 -0.22 2.56
CA ALA A 184 -18.77 -1.03 1.46
C ALA A 184 -17.71 -2.06 1.92
N ALA A 185 -16.95 -1.74 2.97
CA ALA A 185 -15.86 -2.57 3.48
C ALA A 185 -16.19 -3.29 4.80
N ARG A 186 -17.10 -2.77 5.63
CA ARG A 186 -17.31 -3.14 7.05
C ARG A 186 -17.44 -4.63 7.38
N HIS A 187 -17.91 -5.45 6.44
CA HIS A 187 -18.16 -6.88 6.67
C HIS A 187 -17.20 -7.80 5.88
N LYS A 188 -16.23 -7.22 5.17
CA LYS A 188 -15.25 -7.92 4.33
C LYS A 188 -14.16 -8.50 5.22
N LYS A 189 -14.16 -9.82 5.43
CA LYS A 189 -13.25 -10.46 6.40
C LYS A 189 -12.16 -11.31 5.75
N THR A 190 -12.42 -11.87 4.57
CA THR A 190 -11.41 -12.66 3.86
C THR A 190 -10.46 -11.76 3.04
N HIS A 191 -9.24 -12.25 2.84
CA HIS A 191 -8.19 -11.59 2.05
C HIS A 191 -8.68 -11.10 0.68
N GLN A 192 -9.45 -11.95 -0.01
CA GLN A 192 -10.02 -11.65 -1.32
C GLN A 192 -11.12 -10.59 -1.24
N GLU A 193 -12.06 -10.70 -0.31
CA GLU A 193 -13.11 -9.70 -0.11
C GLU A 193 -12.56 -8.30 0.17
N CYS A 194 -11.50 -8.21 0.98
CA CYS A 194 -10.85 -6.94 1.29
C CYS A 194 -10.18 -6.32 0.04
N PHE A 195 -9.61 -7.14 -0.85
CA PHE A 195 -9.04 -6.69 -2.12
C PHE A 195 -10.12 -6.34 -3.16
N GLU A 196 -11.15 -7.18 -3.31
CA GLU A 196 -12.28 -7.00 -4.24
C GLU A 196 -13.20 -5.83 -3.86
N THR A 197 -13.04 -5.27 -2.66
CA THR A 197 -13.60 -3.97 -2.27
C THR A 197 -13.04 -2.83 -3.13
N PHE A 198 -11.79 -2.96 -3.62
CA PHE A 198 -11.11 -1.99 -4.46
C PHE A 198 -11.11 -2.40 -5.93
N PHE A 199 -10.75 -3.66 -6.19
CA PHE A 199 -10.83 -4.30 -7.51
C PHE A 199 -12.15 -5.07 -7.66
N THR A 200 -13.23 -4.30 -7.80
CA THR A 200 -14.57 -4.83 -7.99
C THR A 200 -14.69 -5.64 -9.28
N ASP A 201 -15.68 -6.53 -9.34
CA ASP A 201 -15.97 -7.34 -10.54
C ASP A 201 -16.27 -6.48 -11.78
N GLU A 202 -16.70 -5.23 -11.61
CA GLU A 202 -16.83 -4.21 -12.68
C GLU A 202 -15.48 -3.88 -13.33
N ILE A 203 -14.44 -3.63 -12.52
CA ILE A 203 -13.07 -3.42 -13.04
C ILE A 203 -12.58 -4.70 -13.73
N VAL A 204 -12.85 -5.87 -13.16
CA VAL A 204 -12.49 -7.17 -13.76
C VAL A 204 -13.20 -7.37 -15.12
N ASP A 205 -14.45 -6.96 -15.26
CA ASP A 205 -15.21 -7.08 -16.51
C ASP A 205 -14.75 -6.08 -17.58
N ILE A 206 -14.38 -4.86 -17.19
CA ILE A 206 -13.74 -3.89 -18.11
C ILE A 206 -12.37 -4.40 -18.57
N VAL A 207 -11.57 -4.99 -17.67
CA VAL A 207 -10.30 -5.65 -18.02
C VAL A 207 -10.56 -6.82 -18.98
N LEU A 208 -11.50 -7.71 -18.65
CA LEU A 208 -11.83 -8.92 -19.40
C LEU A 208 -12.30 -8.61 -20.82
N LYS A 209 -13.34 -7.76 -20.96
CA LYS A 209 -13.92 -7.35 -22.25
C LYS A 209 -12.87 -6.81 -23.20
N ASN A 210 -12.08 -5.84 -22.74
CA ASN A 210 -11.09 -5.15 -23.58
C ASN A 210 -9.85 -6.02 -23.83
N THR A 211 -9.52 -6.94 -22.92
CA THR A 211 -8.47 -7.94 -23.13
C THR A 211 -8.89 -8.96 -24.19
N ASN A 212 -10.11 -9.50 -24.14
CA ASN A 212 -10.62 -10.41 -25.17
C ASN A 212 -10.72 -9.71 -26.53
N GLN A 213 -11.24 -8.48 -26.61
CA GLN A 213 -11.20 -7.68 -27.86
C GLN A 213 -9.77 -7.58 -28.44
N LYS A 214 -8.74 -7.44 -27.60
CA LYS A 214 -7.34 -7.41 -28.07
C LYS A 214 -6.75 -8.78 -28.39
N ILE A 215 -7.32 -9.86 -27.86
CA ILE A 215 -6.98 -11.25 -28.20
C ILE A 215 -7.54 -11.63 -29.57
N SER A 216 -8.81 -11.34 -29.87
CA SER A 216 -9.43 -11.65 -31.18
C SER A 216 -8.63 -10.99 -32.33
N LEU A 217 -8.31 -9.70 -32.18
CA LEU A 217 -7.43 -8.92 -33.08
C LEU A 217 -5.97 -9.41 -33.18
N ARG A 218 -5.57 -10.41 -32.39
CA ARG A 218 -4.28 -11.13 -32.52
C ARG A 218 -4.46 -12.52 -33.13
N MET A 219 -5.57 -13.20 -32.84
CA MET A 219 -5.94 -14.47 -33.43
C MET A 219 -6.17 -14.37 -34.94
N GLU A 220 -6.79 -13.28 -35.42
CA GLU A 220 -6.92 -12.96 -36.85
C GLU A 220 -5.60 -13.01 -37.64
N ASN A 221 -4.48 -12.78 -36.96
CA ASN A 221 -3.14 -12.71 -37.53
C ASN A 221 -2.25 -13.90 -37.12
N SER A 222 -2.82 -14.97 -36.52
CA SER A 222 -2.08 -16.08 -35.92
C SER A 222 -2.70 -17.45 -36.25
N THR A 223 -1.88 -18.47 -36.49
CA THR A 223 -2.35 -19.86 -36.60
C THR A 223 -2.90 -20.38 -35.27
N SER A 224 -4.01 -21.12 -35.31
CA SER A 224 -4.73 -21.59 -34.12
C SER A 224 -3.86 -22.42 -33.17
N ASN A 225 -3.74 -21.95 -31.92
CA ASN A 225 -3.05 -22.57 -30.80
C ASN A 225 -3.76 -22.11 -29.51
N SER A 226 -4.05 -23.03 -28.59
CA SER A 226 -4.78 -22.76 -27.35
C SER A 226 -4.14 -21.67 -26.47
N THR A 227 -2.84 -21.44 -26.60
CA THR A 227 -2.11 -20.32 -25.97
C THR A 227 -2.76 -18.96 -26.25
N TYR A 228 -3.34 -18.80 -27.44
CA TYR A 228 -3.86 -17.53 -27.96
C TYR A 228 -5.38 -17.36 -27.87
N GLY A 229 -6.11 -18.33 -27.30
CA GLY A 229 -7.57 -18.23 -27.13
C GLY A 229 -8.00 -17.12 -26.17
N GLU A 230 -9.30 -16.85 -26.10
CA GLU A 230 -9.90 -15.90 -25.15
C GLU A 230 -9.65 -16.32 -23.69
N THR A 231 -9.81 -15.37 -22.76
CA THR A 231 -9.67 -15.55 -21.30
C THR A 231 -11.02 -15.37 -20.61
N ASP A 232 -11.17 -15.85 -19.37
CA ASP A 232 -12.34 -15.63 -18.51
C ASP A 232 -11.97 -14.80 -17.25
N LYS A 233 -12.96 -14.51 -16.37
CA LYS A 233 -12.71 -13.81 -15.10
C LYS A 233 -11.68 -14.55 -14.22
N ALA A 234 -11.76 -15.88 -14.17
CA ALA A 234 -10.92 -16.71 -13.31
C ALA A 234 -9.44 -16.63 -13.72
N GLU A 235 -9.16 -16.72 -15.03
CA GLU A 235 -7.80 -16.58 -15.56
C GLU A 235 -7.26 -15.16 -15.41
N ILE A 236 -8.11 -14.12 -15.52
CA ILE A 236 -7.73 -12.73 -15.20
C ILE A 236 -7.39 -12.57 -13.70
N LYS A 237 -8.24 -13.05 -12.78
CA LYS A 237 -7.97 -13.04 -11.33
C LYS A 237 -6.70 -13.85 -11.01
N ALA A 238 -6.48 -14.99 -11.69
CA ALA A 238 -5.27 -15.78 -11.54
C ALA A 238 -4.00 -15.08 -12.04
N VAL A 239 -4.08 -14.25 -13.09
CA VAL A 239 -2.95 -13.36 -13.46
C VAL A 239 -2.65 -12.38 -12.31
N PHE A 240 -3.67 -11.81 -11.66
CA PHE A 240 -3.44 -10.91 -10.50
C PHE A 240 -2.85 -11.66 -9.31
N GLY A 241 -3.34 -12.87 -9.00
CA GLY A 241 -2.79 -13.71 -7.94
C GLY A 241 -1.31 -14.06 -8.16
N LEU A 242 -0.93 -14.44 -9.39
CA LEU A 242 0.48 -14.65 -9.75
C LEU A 242 1.33 -13.37 -9.71
N LEU A 243 0.76 -12.20 -9.97
CA LEU A 243 1.45 -10.91 -9.82
C LEU A 243 1.70 -10.58 -8.34
N PHE A 244 0.72 -10.79 -7.46
CA PHE A 244 0.91 -10.66 -6.00
C PHE A 244 1.94 -11.65 -5.45
N LEU A 245 1.92 -12.91 -5.91
CA LEU A 245 2.93 -13.90 -5.53
C LEU A 245 4.32 -13.53 -6.07
N ALA A 246 4.43 -12.95 -7.26
CA ALA A 246 5.71 -12.45 -7.78
C ALA A 246 6.25 -11.27 -6.96
N GLY A 247 5.37 -10.40 -6.44
CA GLY A 247 5.73 -9.35 -5.48
C GLY A 247 6.19 -9.93 -4.14
N LEU A 248 5.43 -10.88 -3.58
CA LEU A 248 5.73 -11.60 -2.33
C LEU A 248 7.12 -12.25 -2.33
N PHE A 249 7.48 -12.94 -3.42
CA PHE A 249 8.80 -13.56 -3.59
C PHE A 249 9.90 -12.55 -4.03
N ARG A 250 9.65 -11.23 -3.95
CA ARG A 250 10.52 -10.14 -4.43
C ARG A 250 11.02 -10.34 -5.88
N SER A 251 10.27 -11.10 -6.67
CA SER A 251 10.66 -11.66 -7.97
C SER A 251 10.05 -10.90 -9.17
N GLY A 252 9.45 -9.72 -8.95
CA GLY A 252 8.85 -8.86 -9.98
C GLY A 252 9.78 -8.52 -11.16
N ARG A 253 11.11 -8.50 -10.92
CA ARG A 253 12.15 -8.23 -11.93
C ARG A 253 12.83 -9.49 -12.49
N GLN A 254 12.66 -10.67 -11.87
CA GLN A 254 13.22 -11.96 -12.32
C GLN A 254 12.66 -12.35 -13.71
N SER A 255 13.39 -13.15 -14.49
CA SER A 255 12.93 -13.55 -15.81
C SER A 255 11.71 -14.49 -15.73
N LEU A 256 10.88 -14.47 -16.77
CA LEU A 256 9.74 -15.40 -16.86
C LEU A 256 10.19 -16.85 -17.11
N ILE A 257 11.43 -17.10 -17.53
CA ILE A 257 11.96 -18.44 -17.76
C ILE A 257 12.20 -19.10 -16.40
N ASP A 258 13.03 -18.46 -15.58
CA ASP A 258 13.44 -18.90 -14.25
C ASP A 258 12.22 -19.15 -13.34
N LEU A 259 11.29 -18.19 -13.28
CA LEU A 259 10.03 -18.31 -12.49
C LEU A 259 9.16 -19.52 -12.87
N TRP A 260 9.25 -20.01 -14.10
CA TRP A 260 8.49 -21.16 -14.62
C TRP A 260 9.36 -22.40 -14.85
N SER A 261 10.61 -22.43 -14.35
CA SER A 261 11.52 -23.53 -14.62
C SER A 261 11.06 -24.87 -14.03
N ASN A 262 11.64 -25.95 -14.53
CA ASN A 262 11.28 -27.33 -14.17
C ASN A 262 12.50 -28.21 -13.84
N ASP A 263 13.65 -27.57 -13.65
CA ASP A 263 14.93 -28.10 -13.18
C ASP A 263 15.04 -28.19 -11.64
N GLY A 264 14.16 -27.48 -10.92
CA GLY A 264 14.16 -27.35 -9.46
C GLY A 264 14.29 -25.91 -8.96
N THR A 265 14.68 -24.94 -9.81
CA THR A 265 14.83 -23.53 -9.41
C THR A 265 13.57 -22.69 -9.64
N GLY A 266 12.57 -23.24 -10.34
CA GLY A 266 11.32 -22.56 -10.67
C GLY A 266 10.27 -22.64 -9.56
N ILE A 267 9.48 -21.58 -9.39
CA ILE A 267 8.50 -21.49 -8.29
C ILE A 267 7.20 -22.22 -8.70
N GLU A 268 6.92 -23.35 -8.04
CA GLU A 268 5.95 -24.34 -8.55
C GLU A 268 4.52 -23.81 -8.76
N VAL A 269 4.04 -22.89 -7.93
CA VAL A 269 2.71 -22.26 -8.10
C VAL A 269 2.53 -21.64 -9.48
N PHE A 270 3.55 -21.00 -10.06
CA PHE A 270 3.42 -20.32 -11.36
C PHE A 270 3.13 -21.29 -12.50
N ARG A 271 3.87 -22.42 -12.57
CA ARG A 271 3.67 -23.49 -13.56
C ARG A 271 2.40 -24.32 -13.28
N SER A 272 2.04 -24.50 -12.01
CA SER A 272 0.81 -25.18 -11.61
C SER A 272 -0.43 -24.36 -11.98
N THR A 273 -0.42 -23.03 -11.84
CA THR A 273 -1.52 -22.15 -12.24
C THR A 273 -1.64 -22.00 -13.76
N MET A 274 -0.59 -21.58 -14.49
CA MET A 274 -0.67 -21.43 -15.95
C MET A 274 0.67 -21.61 -16.66
N THR A 275 0.67 -21.72 -17.99
CA THR A 275 1.94 -21.86 -18.73
C THR A 275 2.63 -20.50 -18.87
N ARG A 276 3.97 -20.50 -18.88
CA ARG A 276 4.80 -19.31 -19.13
C ARG A 276 4.38 -18.54 -20.39
N GLN A 277 4.02 -19.29 -21.44
CA GLN A 277 3.54 -18.74 -22.71
C GLN A 277 2.17 -18.06 -22.54
N ARG A 278 1.22 -18.66 -21.81
CA ARG A 278 -0.09 -18.09 -21.54
C ARG A 278 0.00 -16.83 -20.67
N PHE A 279 0.74 -16.87 -19.56
CA PHE A 279 0.96 -15.68 -18.71
C PHE A 279 1.60 -14.53 -19.51
N SER A 280 2.66 -14.83 -20.28
CA SER A 280 3.31 -13.84 -21.15
C SER A 280 2.36 -13.29 -22.22
N PHE A 281 1.48 -14.11 -22.80
CA PHE A 281 0.47 -13.66 -23.76
C PHE A 281 -0.53 -12.72 -23.10
N LEU A 282 -1.13 -13.12 -21.97
CA LEU A 282 -2.13 -12.35 -21.22
C LEU A 282 -1.59 -11.00 -20.75
N ILE A 283 -0.41 -10.95 -20.11
CA ILE A 283 0.25 -9.69 -19.69
C ILE A 283 0.48 -8.73 -20.88
N ASN A 284 0.72 -9.27 -22.08
CA ASN A 284 0.83 -8.47 -23.30
C ASN A 284 -0.53 -8.12 -23.94
N SER A 285 -1.58 -8.90 -23.68
CA SER A 285 -2.96 -8.70 -24.14
C SER A 285 -3.75 -7.73 -23.27
N LEU A 286 -3.51 -7.65 -21.95
CA LEU A 286 -4.27 -6.82 -20.99
C LEU A 286 -4.56 -5.40 -21.52
N ARG A 287 -5.85 -5.03 -21.58
CA ARG A 287 -6.35 -3.69 -21.91
C ARG A 287 -7.46 -3.30 -20.92
N PHE A 288 -7.72 -2.00 -20.84
CA PHE A 288 -8.57 -1.38 -19.82
C PHE A 288 -9.66 -0.48 -20.42
N ASP A 289 -9.68 -0.38 -21.75
CA ASP A 289 -10.51 0.57 -22.49
C ASP A 289 -10.77 0.06 -23.92
N ASP A 290 -11.91 0.46 -24.51
CA ASP A 290 -12.30 -0.01 -25.84
C ASP A 290 -11.35 0.50 -26.92
N SER A 291 -10.77 -0.42 -27.68
CA SER A 291 -9.78 -0.09 -28.71
C SER A 291 -10.35 0.58 -29.96
N SER A 292 -11.65 0.46 -30.22
CA SER A 292 -12.32 1.12 -31.35
C SER A 292 -12.49 2.63 -31.13
N THR A 293 -12.85 3.05 -29.91
CA THR A 293 -13.11 4.45 -29.57
C THR A 293 -11.87 5.20 -29.07
N ARG A 294 -10.80 4.49 -28.69
CA ARG A 294 -9.60 5.08 -28.06
C ARG A 294 -9.01 6.25 -28.85
N THR A 295 -8.95 6.18 -30.18
CA THR A 295 -8.35 7.25 -30.99
C THR A 295 -9.11 8.57 -30.85
N ALA A 296 -10.45 8.53 -30.79
CA ALA A 296 -11.27 9.71 -30.51
C ALA A 296 -11.10 10.14 -29.04
N ARG A 297 -11.26 9.22 -28.08
CA ARG A 297 -11.14 9.55 -26.64
C ARG A 297 -9.77 10.11 -26.25
N VAL A 298 -8.68 9.77 -26.95
CA VAL A 298 -7.33 10.32 -26.73
C VAL A 298 -7.14 11.73 -27.32
N ALA A 299 -8.02 12.15 -28.25
CA ALA A 299 -8.07 13.55 -28.69
C ALA A 299 -8.67 14.47 -27.60
N ASP A 300 -9.44 13.92 -26.66
CA ASP A 300 -9.97 14.63 -25.49
C ASP A 300 -9.15 14.37 -24.22
N ASP A 301 -8.81 13.11 -23.90
CA ASP A 301 -8.18 12.72 -22.64
C ASP A 301 -6.92 11.86 -22.86
N ARG A 302 -5.76 12.38 -22.42
CA ARG A 302 -4.50 11.64 -22.40
C ARG A 302 -4.55 10.39 -21.51
N LEU A 303 -5.46 10.33 -20.54
CA LEU A 303 -5.66 9.18 -19.66
C LEU A 303 -6.71 8.15 -20.16
N ALA A 304 -7.36 8.38 -21.31
CA ALA A 304 -8.40 7.49 -21.87
C ALA A 304 -8.02 5.98 -21.95
N PRO A 305 -6.74 5.58 -22.06
CA PRO A 305 -6.33 4.16 -21.96
C PRO A 305 -6.37 3.51 -20.56
N ILE A 306 -6.74 4.25 -19.50
CA ILE A 306 -6.88 3.76 -18.12
C ILE A 306 -8.04 4.42 -17.33
N ARG A 307 -8.48 5.63 -17.75
CA ARG A 307 -9.51 6.50 -17.15
C ARG A 307 -10.58 5.75 -16.37
N ASP A 308 -11.37 4.95 -17.08
CA ASP A 308 -12.59 4.31 -16.59
C ASP A 308 -12.32 3.50 -15.32
N ILE A 309 -11.34 2.59 -15.33
CA ILE A 309 -11.02 1.74 -14.17
C ILE A 309 -10.24 2.48 -13.08
N PHE A 310 -9.50 3.54 -13.42
CA PHE A 310 -8.80 4.36 -12.44
C PHE A 310 -9.79 5.16 -11.57
N GLU A 311 -10.80 5.76 -12.19
CA GLU A 311 -11.83 6.52 -11.46
C GLU A 311 -12.73 5.60 -10.61
N ILE A 312 -13.09 4.41 -11.11
CA ILE A 312 -13.80 3.41 -10.30
C ILE A 312 -12.95 2.99 -9.08
N PHE A 313 -11.66 2.70 -9.28
CA PHE A 313 -10.73 2.31 -8.22
C PHE A 313 -10.57 3.40 -7.14
N VAL A 314 -10.36 4.66 -7.55
CA VAL A 314 -10.24 5.80 -6.62
C VAL A 314 -11.55 6.03 -5.87
N LYS A 315 -12.70 5.96 -6.55
CA LYS A 315 -14.02 6.04 -5.92
C LYS A 315 -14.26 4.90 -4.92
N ASN A 316 -13.78 3.69 -5.19
CA ASN A 316 -13.82 2.57 -4.25
C ASN A 316 -12.96 2.87 -2.99
N CYS A 317 -11.75 3.42 -3.16
CA CYS A 317 -10.90 3.85 -2.05
C CYS A 317 -11.58 4.89 -1.15
N GLN A 318 -12.23 5.90 -1.74
CA GLN A 318 -13.00 6.92 -1.00
C GLN A 318 -14.23 6.34 -0.28
N ASN A 319 -14.89 5.32 -0.85
CA ASN A 319 -16.12 4.74 -0.32
C ASN A 319 -15.94 3.64 0.73
N ALA A 320 -14.76 3.02 0.80
CA ALA A 320 -14.48 1.91 1.72
C ALA A 320 -14.10 2.34 3.15
N TYR A 321 -13.56 3.55 3.34
CA TYR A 321 -12.91 3.93 4.60
C TYR A 321 -13.15 5.39 5.03
N THR A 322 -13.22 5.62 6.34
CA THR A 322 -13.17 6.94 6.98
C THR A 322 -11.81 7.10 7.66
N PRO A 323 -11.02 8.14 7.35
CA PRO A 323 -9.67 8.29 7.89
C PRO A 323 -9.64 8.85 9.33
N TYR A 324 -8.48 8.78 9.97
CA TYR A 324 -8.15 9.38 11.26
C TYR A 324 -8.09 10.92 11.20
N GLU A 325 -7.63 11.54 12.28
CA GLU A 325 -7.58 12.99 12.49
C GLU A 325 -6.73 13.72 11.44
N TYR A 326 -5.66 13.06 10.97
CA TYR A 326 -4.58 13.67 10.19
C TYR A 326 -4.38 12.92 8.87
N LEU A 327 -4.31 13.69 7.77
CA LEU A 327 -4.05 13.22 6.42
C LEU A 327 -2.81 13.93 5.85
N THR A 328 -2.16 13.33 4.86
CA THR A 328 -1.03 13.91 4.12
C THR A 328 -1.37 14.02 2.64
N ILE A 329 -1.01 15.15 2.01
CA ILE A 329 -0.90 15.29 0.56
C ILE A 329 0.58 15.35 0.16
N ASP A 330 0.97 14.49 -0.76
CA ASP A 330 2.30 14.48 -1.41
C ASP A 330 2.23 13.74 -2.76
N GLU A 331 3.38 13.46 -3.38
CA GLU A 331 3.53 12.82 -4.69
C GLU A 331 4.31 11.49 -4.68
N GLU A 332 3.75 10.49 -5.36
CA GLU A 332 4.48 9.29 -5.78
C GLU A 332 4.99 9.41 -7.24
N LEU A 333 6.05 8.67 -7.57
CA LEU A 333 6.62 8.60 -8.91
C LEU A 333 6.72 7.15 -9.41
N VAL A 334 5.63 6.66 -10.00
CA VAL A 334 5.55 5.28 -10.50
C VAL A 334 6.57 5.07 -11.64
N ALA A 335 7.61 4.27 -11.35
CA ALA A 335 8.81 4.16 -12.18
C ALA A 335 8.53 3.70 -13.62
N PHE A 336 8.77 4.58 -14.60
CA PHE A 336 8.47 4.32 -16.01
C PHE A 336 9.44 5.01 -16.96
N ARG A 337 10.12 4.23 -17.81
CA ARG A 337 11.06 4.73 -18.84
C ARG A 337 10.55 4.58 -20.30
N GLY A 338 9.34 4.05 -20.50
CA GLY A 338 8.75 3.93 -21.84
C GLY A 338 8.26 5.27 -22.42
N ARG A 339 7.55 5.20 -23.56
CA ARG A 339 6.94 6.37 -24.21
C ARG A 339 5.61 6.72 -23.53
N CYS A 340 5.52 7.94 -23.00
CA CYS A 340 4.33 8.58 -22.45
C CYS A 340 4.56 10.10 -22.53
N SER A 341 3.54 10.87 -22.90
CA SER A 341 3.65 12.33 -23.12
C SER A 341 3.69 13.17 -21.83
N PHE A 342 3.35 12.56 -20.69
CA PHE A 342 3.31 13.22 -19.37
C PHE A 342 4.27 12.58 -18.35
N ARG A 343 5.20 11.74 -18.81
CA ARG A 343 6.27 11.15 -17.98
C ARG A 343 7.16 12.25 -17.41
N GLN A 344 7.23 12.33 -16.08
CA GLN A 344 8.04 13.32 -15.37
C GLN A 344 9.48 12.85 -15.17
N TYR A 345 10.36 13.83 -14.96
CA TYR A 345 11.71 13.66 -14.43
C TYR A 345 11.80 14.39 -13.09
N ILE A 346 12.12 13.68 -12.02
CA ILE A 346 12.25 14.24 -10.67
C ILE A 346 13.62 13.79 -10.15
N PRO A 347 14.63 14.68 -10.05
CA PRO A 347 16.01 14.29 -9.73
C PRO A 347 16.18 13.56 -8.39
N SER A 348 15.32 13.89 -7.41
CA SER A 348 15.37 13.46 -6.01
C SER A 348 14.73 12.09 -5.73
N LYS A 349 13.66 11.70 -6.44
CA LYS A 349 13.00 10.38 -6.23
C LYS A 349 13.84 9.25 -6.90
N PRO A 350 14.09 8.09 -6.26
CA PRO A 350 15.10 7.11 -6.71
C PRO A 350 14.96 6.60 -8.16
N ALA A 351 13.72 6.45 -8.66
CA ALA A 351 13.48 6.01 -10.03
C ALA A 351 13.91 7.04 -11.10
N LYS A 352 13.94 8.33 -10.73
CA LYS A 352 14.14 9.57 -11.50
C LYS A 352 13.19 9.83 -12.67
N TYR A 353 12.72 8.80 -13.38
CA TYR A 353 11.73 8.91 -14.46
C TYR A 353 10.50 8.05 -14.17
N GLY A 354 9.30 8.65 -14.26
CA GLY A 354 8.06 7.94 -13.97
C GLY A 354 6.79 8.70 -14.33
N LEU A 355 5.67 8.16 -13.88
CA LEU A 355 4.36 8.81 -13.91
C LEU A 355 4.13 9.42 -12.53
N LYS A 356 3.98 10.75 -12.45
CA LYS A 356 3.71 11.45 -11.19
C LYS A 356 2.23 11.30 -10.84
N ILE A 357 1.94 10.86 -9.62
CA ILE A 357 0.57 10.73 -9.10
C ILE A 357 0.54 11.45 -7.75
N TYR A 358 -0.42 12.36 -7.59
CA TYR A 358 -0.67 13.03 -6.32
C TYR A 358 -1.56 12.15 -5.45
N ALA A 359 -1.21 12.00 -4.17
CA ALA A 359 -1.91 11.12 -3.24
C ALA A 359 -2.45 11.90 -2.03
N LEU A 360 -3.61 11.47 -1.53
CA LEU A 360 -4.12 11.82 -0.21
C LEU A 360 -4.11 10.55 0.64
N VAL A 361 -3.32 10.52 1.71
CA VAL A 361 -3.08 9.33 2.54
C VAL A 361 -3.36 9.63 4.01
N ASP A 362 -3.99 8.68 4.71
CA ASP A 362 -4.17 8.71 6.16
C ASP A 362 -2.82 8.61 6.88
N ALA A 363 -2.48 9.60 7.72
CA ALA A 363 -1.16 9.66 8.35
C ALA A 363 -0.98 8.63 9.48
N LYS A 364 -2.07 8.01 9.98
CA LYS A 364 -2.05 7.02 11.06
C LYS A 364 -2.00 5.58 10.52
N THR A 365 -2.82 5.27 9.53
CA THR A 365 -2.95 3.89 8.99
C THR A 365 -2.25 3.68 7.65
N PHE A 366 -1.74 4.74 7.01
CA PHE A 366 -1.21 4.73 5.64
C PHE A 366 -2.23 4.29 4.58
N TYR A 367 -3.53 4.41 4.89
CA TYR A 367 -4.61 4.15 3.95
C TYR A 367 -4.67 5.24 2.86
N THR A 368 -4.68 4.84 1.60
CA THR A 368 -4.77 5.78 0.48
C THR A 368 -6.22 6.15 0.20
N MET A 369 -6.58 7.40 0.50
CA MET A 369 -7.93 7.96 0.36
C MET A 369 -8.25 8.43 -1.06
N ASN A 370 -7.29 9.06 -1.75
CA ASN A 370 -7.50 9.66 -3.07
C ASN A 370 -6.21 9.66 -3.90
N LEU A 371 -6.32 9.60 -5.23
CA LEU A 371 -5.19 9.64 -6.16
C LEU A 371 -5.57 10.46 -7.42
N GLU A 372 -4.67 11.33 -7.88
CA GLU A 372 -4.81 12.06 -9.15
C GLU A 372 -3.53 11.95 -10.00
N ILE A 373 -3.64 11.39 -11.22
CA ILE A 373 -2.50 11.25 -12.14
C ILE A 373 -2.20 12.58 -12.81
N TYR A 374 -0.96 13.08 -12.69
CA TYR A 374 -0.50 14.21 -13.47
C TYR A 374 -0.42 13.82 -14.96
N CYS A 375 -1.28 14.43 -15.78
CA CYS A 375 -1.38 14.18 -17.23
C CYS A 375 -0.77 15.31 -18.10
N GLY A 376 -0.14 16.31 -17.46
CA GLY A 376 0.36 17.53 -18.11
C GLY A 376 -0.77 18.41 -18.64
N LYS A 377 -0.47 19.24 -19.64
CA LYS A 377 -1.51 19.96 -20.41
C LYS A 377 -2.34 18.95 -21.21
N GLN A 378 -3.65 18.89 -21.01
CA GLN A 378 -4.58 18.13 -21.86
C GLN A 378 -4.68 18.74 -23.28
N PRO A 379 -5.32 18.05 -24.25
CA PRO A 379 -5.63 18.63 -25.55
C PRO A 379 -6.46 19.92 -25.44
N ASP A 380 -6.31 20.83 -26.41
CA ASP A 380 -7.01 22.11 -26.40
C ASP A 380 -8.53 21.93 -26.53
N ASN A 381 -9.29 22.66 -25.70
CA ASN A 381 -10.75 22.51 -25.48
C ASN A 381 -11.20 21.16 -24.88
N SER A 382 -10.30 20.34 -24.36
CA SER A 382 -10.65 19.09 -23.68
C SER A 382 -11.57 19.32 -22.46
N PRO A 383 -12.67 18.54 -22.30
CA PRO A 383 -13.50 18.58 -21.09
C PRO A 383 -12.80 18.02 -19.85
N TYR A 384 -11.63 17.39 -20.01
CA TYR A 384 -10.76 16.90 -18.93
C TYR A 384 -9.66 17.90 -18.56
N THR A 385 -9.69 19.13 -19.10
CA THR A 385 -8.73 20.19 -18.78
C THR A 385 -8.92 20.67 -17.34
N VAL A 386 -8.00 20.28 -16.46
CA VAL A 386 -7.91 20.77 -15.08
C VAL A 386 -6.62 21.55 -14.87
N SER A 387 -6.63 22.49 -13.93
CA SER A 387 -5.42 23.23 -13.55
C SER A 387 -4.46 22.32 -12.77
N ASN A 388 -3.20 22.27 -13.21
CA ASN A 388 -2.12 21.55 -12.55
C ASN A 388 -1.39 22.40 -11.47
N LYS A 389 -1.89 23.60 -11.15
CA LYS A 389 -1.30 24.41 -10.06
C LYS A 389 -1.52 23.72 -8.71
N PRO A 390 -0.60 23.83 -7.73
CA PRO A 390 -0.70 23.07 -6.48
C PRO A 390 -1.99 23.34 -5.70
N PHE A 391 -2.44 24.61 -5.64
CA PHE A 391 -3.72 25.00 -5.03
C PHE A 391 -4.91 24.23 -5.62
N ASP A 392 -5.02 24.20 -6.95
CA ASP A 392 -6.13 23.56 -7.66
C ASP A 392 -6.09 22.02 -7.54
N VAL A 393 -4.89 21.45 -7.36
CA VAL A 393 -4.67 20.02 -7.10
C VAL A 393 -5.12 19.67 -5.67
N VAL A 394 -4.72 20.45 -4.67
CA VAL A 394 -5.17 20.28 -3.28
C VAL A 394 -6.69 20.38 -3.17
N ASP A 395 -7.29 21.40 -3.77
CA ASP A 395 -8.75 21.63 -3.79
C ASP A 395 -9.53 20.43 -4.38
N ARG A 396 -8.96 19.72 -5.38
CA ARG A 396 -9.54 18.48 -5.93
C ARG A 396 -9.33 17.27 -5.02
N LEU A 397 -8.12 17.09 -4.48
CA LEU A 397 -7.77 15.92 -3.66
C LEU A 397 -8.59 15.85 -2.36
N VAL A 398 -8.81 16.98 -1.68
CA VAL A 398 -9.49 17.00 -0.37
C VAL A 398 -11.02 16.82 -0.43
N ARG A 399 -11.64 16.83 -1.62
CA ARG A 399 -13.12 16.84 -1.74
C ARG A 399 -13.79 15.65 -1.05
N CYS A 400 -13.15 14.48 -1.03
CA CYS A 400 -13.65 13.28 -0.37
C CYS A 400 -13.57 13.31 1.18
N VAL A 401 -12.90 14.31 1.77
CA VAL A 401 -12.80 14.55 3.22
C VAL A 401 -13.31 15.94 3.64
N SER A 402 -13.83 16.71 2.70
CA SER A 402 -14.41 18.04 2.91
C SER A 402 -15.56 18.01 3.93
N GLY A 403 -15.67 19.06 4.76
CA GLY A 403 -16.62 19.20 5.85
C GLY A 403 -16.25 18.45 7.15
N SER A 404 -15.23 17.59 7.12
CA SER A 404 -15.06 16.56 8.15
C SER A 404 -14.20 16.93 9.38
N GLY A 405 -13.60 18.12 9.41
CA GLY A 405 -12.86 18.65 10.57
C GLY A 405 -11.46 18.07 10.81
N ARG A 406 -10.83 17.51 9.77
CA ARG A 406 -9.50 16.88 9.79
C ARG A 406 -8.39 17.86 9.43
N ASN A 407 -7.14 17.49 9.74
CA ASN A 407 -5.96 18.19 9.28
C ASN A 407 -5.43 17.61 7.96
N ILE A 408 -4.95 18.48 7.06
CA ILE A 408 -4.12 18.13 5.91
C ILE A 408 -2.69 18.64 6.15
N THR A 409 -1.76 17.70 6.32
CA THR A 409 -0.32 17.97 6.24
C THR A 409 0.14 17.95 4.79
N MET A 410 1.03 18.87 4.40
CA MET A 410 1.60 18.92 3.04
C MET A 410 2.97 19.61 2.99
N ASP A 411 3.67 19.44 1.88
CA ASP A 411 5.00 20.02 1.62
C ASP A 411 4.97 21.52 1.22
N ASN A 412 6.12 22.06 0.79
CA ASN A 412 6.26 23.44 0.32
C ASN A 412 5.78 23.72 -1.12
N PHE A 413 5.63 22.70 -1.97
CA PHE A 413 5.02 22.77 -3.29
C PHE A 413 3.51 23.00 -3.16
N PHE A 414 2.82 22.21 -2.32
CA PHE A 414 1.37 22.37 -2.09
C PHE A 414 1.02 23.57 -1.20
N MET A 415 1.80 23.86 -0.15
CA MET A 415 1.40 24.86 0.85
C MET A 415 1.47 26.32 0.34
N SER A 416 0.42 27.09 0.64
CA SER A 416 0.40 28.56 0.51
C SER A 416 -0.60 29.17 1.49
N TYR A 417 -0.56 30.50 1.67
CA TYR A 417 -1.54 31.20 2.51
C TYR A 417 -2.97 30.99 2.00
N GLU A 418 -3.14 31.10 0.69
CA GLU A 418 -4.38 30.88 -0.04
C GLU A 418 -4.88 29.44 0.12
N THR A 419 -3.96 28.45 0.08
CA THR A 419 -4.28 27.03 0.27
C THR A 419 -4.78 26.78 1.70
N ALA A 420 -4.08 27.27 2.72
CA ALA A 420 -4.48 27.13 4.12
C ALA A 420 -5.82 27.84 4.41
N GLU A 421 -6.05 29.01 3.80
CA GLU A 421 -7.30 29.76 3.92
C GLU A 421 -8.48 29.07 3.23
N ASN A 422 -8.29 28.52 2.02
CA ASN A 422 -9.31 27.76 1.28
C ASN A 422 -9.74 26.50 2.03
N LEU A 423 -8.77 25.73 2.54
CA LEU A 423 -9.04 24.52 3.34
C LEU A 423 -9.88 24.83 4.57
N LEU A 424 -9.53 25.89 5.31
CA LEU A 424 -10.25 26.27 6.51
C LEU A 424 -11.67 26.79 6.19
N LYS A 425 -11.80 27.74 5.25
CA LYS A 425 -13.07 28.44 4.99
C LYS A 425 -14.06 27.63 4.15
N ASN A 426 -13.59 26.96 3.10
CA ASN A 426 -14.45 26.31 2.12
C ASN A 426 -14.56 24.78 2.34
N HIS A 427 -13.54 24.16 2.94
CA HIS A 427 -13.55 22.72 3.22
C HIS A 427 -13.74 22.35 4.70
N LYS A 428 -13.67 23.29 5.65
CA LYS A 428 -13.64 23.00 7.10
C LYS A 428 -12.58 21.91 7.43
N LEU A 429 -11.37 22.15 6.94
CA LEU A 429 -10.16 21.36 7.16
C LEU A 429 -9.05 22.30 7.64
N THR A 430 -8.25 21.88 8.62
CA THR A 430 -7.03 22.61 8.97
C THR A 430 -5.87 22.15 8.10
N ALA A 431 -4.82 22.97 8.03
CA ALA A 431 -3.64 22.72 7.22
C ALA A 431 -2.37 22.91 8.05
N VAL A 432 -1.35 22.06 7.86
CA VAL A 432 0.01 22.25 8.39
C VAL A 432 1.03 21.96 7.29
N GLY A 433 2.07 22.78 7.17
CA GLY A 433 3.10 22.54 6.17
C GLY A 433 4.21 23.58 6.11
N THR A 434 5.29 23.21 5.44
CA THR A 434 6.46 24.06 5.18
C THR A 434 6.16 25.11 4.11
N LEU A 435 6.79 26.29 4.17
CA LEU A 435 6.70 27.33 3.15
C LEU A 435 8.05 27.58 2.47
N ARG A 436 8.08 27.63 1.13
CA ARG A 436 9.24 28.15 0.39
C ARG A 436 9.57 29.58 0.85
N SER A 437 10.84 29.88 1.07
CA SER A 437 11.32 31.19 1.57
C SER A 437 11.02 32.37 0.66
N ASN A 438 10.68 32.13 -0.61
CA ASN A 438 10.26 33.15 -1.57
C ASN A 438 8.80 33.61 -1.43
N LYS A 439 7.94 32.88 -0.69
CA LYS A 439 6.50 33.22 -0.54
C LYS A 439 6.34 34.63 0.06
N THR A 440 5.42 35.42 -0.51
CA THR A 440 5.26 36.85 -0.22
C THR A 440 4.53 37.14 1.08
N CYS A 441 3.73 36.21 1.60
CA CYS A 441 3.07 36.31 2.90
C CYS A 441 4.05 36.29 4.09
N ILE A 442 5.31 35.90 3.88
CA ILE A 442 6.35 35.82 4.92
C ILE A 442 6.97 37.21 5.16
N PRO A 443 6.94 37.76 6.40
CA PRO A 443 7.61 39.03 6.72
C PRO A 443 9.13 38.96 6.57
N LEU A 444 9.77 40.11 6.33
CA LEU A 444 11.24 40.19 6.23
C LEU A 444 11.94 39.80 7.54
N GLN A 445 11.35 40.13 8.69
CA GLN A 445 11.88 39.80 10.02
C GLN A 445 11.99 38.28 10.24
N PHE A 446 11.17 37.47 9.56
CA PHE A 446 11.19 36.01 9.67
C PHE A 446 12.39 35.40 8.95
N LYS A 447 13.03 36.17 8.05
CA LYS A 447 14.19 35.78 7.23
C LYS A 447 15.51 36.36 7.79
N ALA A 448 15.43 37.16 8.87
CA ALA A 448 16.60 37.71 9.54
C ALA A 448 17.50 36.60 10.14
N ARG A 449 18.81 36.83 10.13
CA ARG A 449 19.78 35.99 10.85
C ARG A 449 19.49 36.07 12.35
N ARG A 450 19.36 34.91 12.98
CA ARG A 450 19.10 34.73 14.42
C ARG A 450 19.93 33.54 14.92
N GLU A 451 19.96 33.37 16.24
CA GLU A 451 20.66 32.26 16.90
C GLU A 451 20.07 30.89 16.51
N GLU A 452 20.89 29.84 16.63
CA GLU A 452 20.45 28.47 16.45
C GLU A 452 19.37 28.08 17.48
N LYS A 453 18.42 27.23 17.09
CA LYS A 453 17.26 26.81 17.89
C LYS A 453 16.32 27.96 18.30
N SER A 454 16.43 29.13 17.67
CA SER A 454 15.49 30.24 17.87
C SER A 454 14.26 30.12 16.97
N SER A 455 13.10 30.48 17.52
CA SER A 455 11.81 30.58 16.83
C SER A 455 11.30 32.04 16.85
N VAL A 456 10.53 32.43 15.85
CA VAL A 456 9.72 33.66 15.82
C VAL A 456 8.36 33.27 15.26
N PHE A 457 7.29 33.63 15.97
CA PHE A 457 5.91 33.35 15.60
C PHE A 457 5.20 34.62 15.12
N GLY A 458 4.16 34.43 14.32
CA GLY A 458 3.29 35.47 13.81
C GLY A 458 1.86 34.94 13.70
N PHE A 459 0.91 35.72 14.18
CA PHE A 459 -0.44 35.24 14.46
C PHE A 459 -1.52 35.96 13.67
N GLN A 460 -2.56 35.22 13.32
CA GLN A 460 -3.86 35.75 12.93
C GLN A 460 -4.92 35.10 13.83
N LYS A 461 -6.20 35.42 13.58
CA LYS A 461 -7.31 34.79 14.30
C LYS A 461 -7.28 33.27 14.16
N ASP A 462 -6.98 32.75 12.96
CA ASP A 462 -7.19 31.35 12.60
C ASP A 462 -5.98 30.68 11.91
N ILE A 463 -4.88 31.41 11.70
CA ILE A 463 -3.64 30.91 11.08
C ILE A 463 -2.45 31.42 11.89
N THR A 464 -1.44 30.56 12.07
CA THR A 464 -0.14 30.87 12.68
C THR A 464 0.96 30.59 11.66
N ILE A 465 1.95 31.47 11.60
CA ILE A 465 3.21 31.25 10.87
C ILE A 465 4.37 31.25 11.87
N VAL A 466 5.33 30.35 11.68
CA VAL A 466 6.55 30.26 12.49
C VAL A 466 7.79 30.21 11.60
N SER A 467 8.88 30.83 12.07
CA SER A 467 10.20 30.75 11.45
C SER A 467 11.25 30.32 12.45
N TYR A 468 11.87 29.17 12.20
CA TYR A 468 12.79 28.47 13.11
C TYR A 468 14.17 28.27 12.48
N ILE A 469 15.23 28.40 13.27
CA ILE A 469 16.62 28.23 12.83
C ILE A 469 17.14 26.86 13.34
N PRO A 470 17.01 25.76 12.57
CA PRO A 470 17.50 24.44 13.01
C PRO A 470 19.04 24.34 13.07
N LYS A 471 19.74 25.11 12.23
CA LYS A 471 21.20 25.12 12.07
C LYS A 471 21.65 26.51 11.59
N PRO A 472 22.91 26.93 11.79
CA PRO A 472 23.39 28.22 11.33
C PRO A 472 23.20 28.36 9.81
N ARG A 473 22.67 29.52 9.38
CA ARG A 473 22.34 29.84 7.97
C ARG A 473 21.22 29.00 7.31
N LYS A 474 20.57 28.06 8.01
CA LYS A 474 19.34 27.39 7.54
C LYS A 474 18.13 27.90 8.34
N CYS A 475 16.99 28.07 7.66
CA CYS A 475 15.80 28.70 8.22
C CYS A 475 14.56 28.01 7.67
N VAL A 476 13.75 27.42 8.55
CA VAL A 476 12.52 26.70 8.19
C VAL A 476 11.33 27.60 8.48
N HIS A 477 10.51 27.85 7.47
CA HIS A 477 9.22 28.52 7.63
C HIS A 477 8.09 27.50 7.59
N MET A 478 7.13 27.62 8.51
CA MET A 478 5.96 26.75 8.57
C MET A 478 4.69 27.56 8.80
N MET A 479 3.58 27.05 8.25
CA MET A 479 2.24 27.60 8.40
C MET A 479 1.30 26.54 8.97
N SER A 480 0.38 26.97 9.83
CA SER A 480 -0.56 26.11 10.54
C SER A 480 -1.89 26.83 10.73
N SER A 481 -3.01 26.23 10.32
CA SER A 481 -4.36 26.63 10.77
C SER A 481 -4.92 25.69 11.84
N LEU A 482 -4.10 24.78 12.37
CA LEU A 482 -4.41 23.87 13.47
C LEU A 482 -3.92 24.38 14.84
N HIS A 483 -2.80 25.11 14.86
CA HIS A 483 -2.10 25.59 16.05
C HIS A 483 -2.21 27.12 16.16
N HIS A 484 -2.33 27.67 17.36
CA HIS A 484 -2.73 29.08 17.57
C HIS A 484 -1.91 29.81 18.66
N ASP A 485 -0.72 29.29 18.95
CA ASP A 485 0.14 29.62 20.08
C ASP A 485 1.62 29.60 19.66
N ASP A 486 2.49 30.09 20.54
CA ASP A 486 3.95 30.07 20.42
C ASP A 486 4.60 28.87 21.13
N GLU A 487 3.88 27.74 21.24
CA GLU A 487 4.36 26.57 21.98
C GLU A 487 5.64 25.98 21.36
N VAL A 488 6.58 25.66 22.25
CA VAL A 488 7.82 24.96 21.96
C VAL A 488 7.78 23.61 22.67
N ASP A 489 7.92 22.55 21.89
CA ASP A 489 7.77 21.16 22.31
C ASP A 489 8.81 20.79 23.38
N PRO A 490 8.39 20.41 24.61
CA PRO A 490 9.30 19.99 25.68
C PRO A 490 10.13 18.74 25.34
N GLU A 491 9.58 17.78 24.58
CA GLU A 491 10.28 16.55 24.17
C GLU A 491 11.42 16.85 23.19
N SER A 492 11.38 18.01 22.52
CA SER A 492 12.48 18.46 21.67
C SER A 492 13.74 18.90 22.44
N GLY A 493 13.64 19.12 23.76
CA GLY A 493 14.75 19.47 24.64
C GLY A 493 15.63 20.61 24.11
N ASP A 494 16.94 20.37 24.05
CA ASP A 494 17.94 21.32 23.51
C ASP A 494 17.72 21.74 22.06
N GLN A 495 16.81 21.09 21.31
CA GLN A 495 16.45 21.51 19.95
C GLN A 495 15.41 22.65 19.96
N ARG A 496 14.62 22.80 21.02
CA ARG A 496 13.60 23.87 21.18
C ARG A 496 12.72 24.06 19.94
N LYS A 497 12.23 22.96 19.38
CA LYS A 497 11.38 22.95 18.18
C LYS A 497 9.98 23.45 18.54
N PRO A 498 9.39 24.40 17.80
CA PRO A 498 7.95 24.69 17.89
C PRO A 498 7.10 23.43 17.71
N SER A 499 5.99 23.30 18.44
CA SER A 499 5.09 22.13 18.35
C SER A 499 4.55 21.90 16.92
N ILE A 500 4.37 22.98 16.15
CA ILE A 500 4.04 22.94 14.71
C ILE A 500 5.05 22.09 13.91
N ILE A 501 6.33 22.13 14.27
CA ILE A 501 7.41 21.41 13.58
C ILE A 501 7.44 19.94 13.99
N THR A 502 7.23 19.61 15.26
CA THR A 502 7.22 18.21 15.71
C THR A 502 5.96 17.48 15.25
N PHE A 503 4.79 18.13 15.32
CA PHE A 503 3.56 17.67 14.67
C PHE A 503 3.76 17.39 13.17
N TYR A 504 4.36 18.33 12.43
CA TYR A 504 4.63 18.13 11.01
C TYR A 504 5.53 16.92 10.75
N ASN A 505 6.55 16.69 11.57
CA ASN A 505 7.45 15.56 11.39
C ASN A 505 6.78 14.21 11.66
N SER A 506 5.80 14.13 12.56
CA SER A 506 5.05 12.89 12.82
C SER A 506 3.99 12.60 11.75
N THR A 507 3.39 13.61 11.13
CA THR A 507 2.33 13.41 10.11
C THR A 507 2.85 13.31 8.66
N LYS A 508 3.84 14.14 8.26
CA LYS A 508 4.22 14.39 6.85
C LYS A 508 4.55 13.15 5.99
N SER A 509 4.90 12.03 6.62
CA SER A 509 5.58 10.92 5.93
C SER A 509 4.63 9.91 5.29
N GLY A 510 3.31 10.12 5.39
CA GLY A 510 2.30 9.11 5.02
C GLY A 510 2.41 8.58 3.59
N VAL A 511 2.66 9.45 2.61
CA VAL A 511 2.78 9.05 1.19
C VAL A 511 4.10 8.34 0.89
N ASP A 512 5.24 8.82 1.42
CA ASP A 512 6.53 8.15 1.29
C ASP A 512 6.52 6.75 1.96
N VAL A 513 5.76 6.58 3.05
CA VAL A 513 5.51 5.25 3.65
C VAL A 513 4.72 4.36 2.69
N VAL A 514 3.67 4.86 2.01
CA VAL A 514 2.94 4.09 0.99
C VAL A 514 3.83 3.69 -0.19
N ASP A 515 4.70 4.57 -0.69
CA ASP A 515 5.67 4.24 -1.75
C ASP A 515 6.69 3.18 -1.28
N LYS A 516 7.26 3.32 -0.06
CA LYS A 516 8.15 2.30 0.52
C LYS A 516 7.41 0.95 0.68
N LEU A 517 6.16 0.96 1.15
CA LEU A 517 5.31 -0.23 1.27
C LEU A 517 5.03 -0.88 -0.09
N ALA A 518 4.70 -0.09 -1.12
CA ALA A 518 4.46 -0.57 -2.47
C ALA A 518 5.73 -1.19 -3.08
N ARG A 519 6.90 -0.55 -2.87
CA ARG A 519 8.23 -1.04 -3.29
C ARG A 519 8.57 -2.41 -2.69
N THR A 520 8.21 -2.69 -1.43
CA THR A 520 8.57 -3.94 -0.73
C THR A 520 7.98 -5.22 -1.35
N TYR A 521 6.78 -5.15 -1.95
CA TYR A 521 6.12 -6.28 -2.63
C TYR A 521 5.59 -5.90 -4.01
N ASP A 522 6.35 -5.09 -4.74
CA ASP A 522 5.95 -4.53 -6.03
C ASP A 522 5.50 -5.61 -7.04
N VAL A 523 4.22 -5.59 -7.40
CA VAL A 523 3.66 -6.51 -8.41
C VAL A 523 4.11 -6.18 -9.83
N SER A 524 4.79 -5.04 -10.05
CA SER A 524 5.12 -4.54 -11.37
C SER A 524 6.10 -5.44 -12.13
N ARG A 525 5.70 -5.81 -13.35
CA ARG A 525 6.58 -6.44 -14.35
C ARG A 525 7.13 -5.38 -15.30
N ASN A 526 8.39 -5.52 -15.74
CA ASN A 526 9.02 -4.61 -16.70
C ASN A 526 8.16 -4.45 -17.98
N CYS A 527 7.66 -3.23 -18.23
CA CYS A 527 6.71 -2.96 -19.30
C CYS A 527 7.05 -1.68 -20.11
N LYS A 528 6.65 -1.67 -21.39
CA LYS A 528 6.75 -0.50 -22.29
C LYS A 528 5.41 0.24 -22.47
N ARG A 529 4.34 -0.17 -21.76
CA ARG A 529 2.97 0.37 -21.86
C ARG A 529 2.61 1.11 -20.56
N TRP A 530 2.56 2.44 -20.61
CA TRP A 530 2.26 3.25 -19.41
C TRP A 530 0.92 2.89 -18.71
N PRO A 531 -0.18 2.49 -19.40
CA PRO A 531 -1.42 2.14 -18.70
C PRO A 531 -1.28 0.89 -17.84
N LEU A 532 -0.43 -0.07 -18.25
CA LEU A 532 -0.16 -1.26 -17.42
C LEU A 532 0.69 -0.90 -16.19
N THR A 533 1.51 0.15 -16.28
CA THR A 533 2.29 0.65 -15.14
C THR A 533 1.41 1.36 -14.11
N VAL A 534 0.42 2.14 -14.55
CA VAL A 534 -0.64 2.67 -13.66
C VAL A 534 -1.43 1.52 -13.03
N PHE A 535 -1.83 0.52 -13.82
CA PHE A 535 -2.55 -0.67 -13.34
C PHE A 535 -1.78 -1.46 -12.27
N PHE A 536 -0.45 -1.56 -12.37
CA PHE A 536 0.37 -2.17 -11.31
C PHE A 536 0.41 -1.31 -10.03
N SER A 537 0.49 0.04 -10.12
CA SER A 537 0.34 0.91 -8.94
C SER A 537 -1.03 0.74 -8.29
N MET A 538 -2.12 0.67 -9.07
CA MET A 538 -3.47 0.39 -8.55
C MET A 538 -3.53 -0.94 -7.78
N LEU A 539 -2.89 -2.00 -8.28
CA LEU A 539 -2.82 -3.29 -7.58
C LEU A 539 -1.97 -3.22 -6.29
N ASN A 540 -0.85 -2.52 -6.30
CA ASN A 540 -0.03 -2.29 -5.08
C ASN A 540 -0.86 -1.57 -4.00
N HIS A 541 -1.53 -0.48 -4.37
CA HIS A 541 -2.44 0.27 -3.49
C HIS A 541 -3.62 -0.58 -2.99
N ALA A 542 -4.27 -1.36 -3.86
CA ALA A 542 -5.34 -2.28 -3.48
C ALA A 542 -4.88 -3.34 -2.47
N GLY A 543 -3.63 -3.81 -2.58
CA GLY A 543 -3.03 -4.72 -1.61
C GLY A 543 -2.79 -4.08 -0.23
N ILE A 544 -2.38 -2.81 -0.19
CA ILE A 544 -2.17 -2.04 1.05
C ILE A 544 -3.52 -1.71 1.70
N ASN A 545 -4.43 -1.06 0.98
CA ASN A 545 -5.77 -0.72 1.49
C ASN A 545 -6.57 -1.99 1.88
N GLY A 546 -6.40 -3.09 1.12
CA GLY A 546 -6.98 -4.40 1.45
C GLY A 546 -6.46 -4.99 2.76
N PHE A 547 -5.15 -4.88 3.03
CA PHE A 547 -4.57 -5.30 4.31
C PHE A 547 -5.10 -4.45 5.48
N ILE A 548 -5.22 -3.14 5.31
CA ILE A 548 -5.75 -2.23 6.33
C ILE A 548 -7.21 -2.58 6.67
N VAL A 549 -8.07 -2.78 5.66
CA VAL A 549 -9.45 -3.25 5.84
C VAL A 549 -9.50 -4.62 6.54
N TYR A 550 -8.59 -5.54 6.18
CA TYR A 550 -8.49 -6.86 6.80
C TYR A 550 -8.13 -6.80 8.30
N MET A 551 -7.15 -5.98 8.68
CA MET A 551 -6.79 -5.74 10.09
C MET A 551 -7.96 -5.13 10.87
N LEU A 552 -8.56 -4.06 10.34
CA LEU A 552 -9.70 -3.37 10.95
C LEU A 552 -10.89 -4.31 11.18
N ASN A 553 -11.27 -5.13 10.20
CA ASN A 553 -12.47 -5.98 10.30
C ASN A 553 -12.28 -7.28 11.08
N ASN A 554 -11.05 -7.77 11.23
CA ASN A 554 -10.77 -9.01 11.97
C ASN A 554 -10.25 -8.79 13.40
N GLY A 555 -9.74 -7.59 13.74
CA GLY A 555 -9.28 -7.28 15.10
C GLY A 555 -8.03 -8.06 15.49
N ILE A 556 -7.05 -8.09 14.59
CA ILE A 556 -5.81 -8.85 14.77
C ILE A 556 -4.83 -8.03 15.61
N GLU A 557 -4.42 -8.57 16.75
CA GLU A 557 -3.50 -7.93 17.69
C GLU A 557 -2.03 -8.02 17.24
N ARG A 558 -1.18 -7.16 17.84
CA ARG A 558 0.23 -6.94 17.48
C ARG A 558 1.13 -8.19 17.54
N ASN A 559 0.75 -9.23 18.27
CA ASN A 559 1.64 -10.33 18.68
C ASN A 559 1.93 -11.35 17.53
N LYS A 560 1.78 -10.95 16.27
CA LYS A 560 1.97 -11.79 15.08
C LYS A 560 2.85 -11.06 14.09
N THR A 561 4.05 -11.58 13.87
CA THR A 561 4.97 -11.07 12.86
C THR A 561 4.51 -11.40 11.45
N ASN A 562 5.10 -10.76 10.44
CA ASN A 562 4.88 -11.08 9.02
C ASN A 562 3.39 -11.01 8.57
N LEU A 563 2.56 -10.18 9.21
CA LEU A 563 1.10 -10.13 8.95
C LEU A 563 0.79 -9.72 7.50
N ARG A 564 1.51 -8.73 6.97
CA ARG A 564 1.30 -8.22 5.61
C ARG A 564 1.74 -9.25 4.56
N LYS A 565 2.91 -9.86 4.75
CA LYS A 565 3.41 -11.00 3.95
C LYS A 565 2.42 -12.17 3.92
N ASN A 566 1.85 -12.52 5.07
CA ASN A 566 0.84 -13.58 5.18
C ASN A 566 -0.48 -13.21 4.48
N PHE A 567 -0.93 -11.96 4.58
CA PHE A 567 -2.09 -11.45 3.85
C PHE A 567 -1.89 -11.56 2.33
N ILE A 568 -0.76 -11.08 1.81
CA ILE A 568 -0.43 -11.12 0.37
C ILE A 568 -0.31 -12.58 -0.12
N LYS A 569 0.29 -13.48 0.67
CA LYS A 569 0.33 -14.93 0.36
C LYS A 569 -1.07 -15.52 0.21
N ARG A 570 -1.98 -15.26 1.16
CA ARG A 570 -3.35 -15.80 1.15
C ARG A 570 -4.20 -15.18 0.04
N LEU A 571 -4.07 -13.87 -0.22
CA LEU A 571 -4.70 -13.19 -1.36
C LEU A 571 -4.23 -13.75 -2.71
N GLY A 572 -2.92 -13.94 -2.87
CA GLY A 572 -2.34 -14.49 -4.09
C GLY A 572 -2.79 -15.92 -4.39
N LEU A 573 -3.00 -16.73 -3.34
CA LEU A 573 -3.51 -18.10 -3.44
C LEU A 573 -5.01 -18.18 -3.70
N SER A 574 -5.84 -17.33 -3.10
CA SER A 574 -7.30 -17.37 -3.36
C SER A 574 -7.63 -16.87 -4.78
N LEU A 575 -6.94 -15.83 -5.27
CA LEU A 575 -7.12 -15.29 -6.61
C LEU A 575 -6.77 -16.28 -7.74
N ILE A 576 -5.94 -17.30 -7.49
CA ILE A 576 -5.66 -18.37 -8.47
C ILE A 576 -6.59 -19.59 -8.33
N GLU A 577 -7.36 -19.71 -7.25
CA GLU A 577 -8.04 -20.96 -6.87
C GLU A 577 -9.10 -21.39 -7.90
N GLU A 578 -9.95 -20.47 -8.36
CA GLU A 578 -10.99 -20.78 -9.36
C GLU A 578 -10.38 -21.29 -10.68
N HIS A 579 -9.24 -20.70 -11.09
CA HIS A 579 -8.51 -21.14 -12.29
C HIS A 579 -7.81 -22.50 -12.08
N LEU A 580 -7.23 -22.74 -10.89
CA LEU A 580 -6.68 -24.05 -10.52
C LEU A 580 -7.75 -25.15 -10.60
N ARG A 581 -8.96 -24.89 -10.07
CA ARG A 581 -10.11 -25.80 -10.16
C ARG A 581 -10.47 -26.12 -11.62
N LYS A 582 -10.70 -25.11 -12.46
CA LYS A 582 -10.96 -25.28 -13.91
C LYS A 582 -9.82 -26.03 -14.65
N ARG A 583 -8.58 -25.83 -14.21
CA ARG A 583 -7.39 -26.45 -14.81
C ARG A 583 -7.21 -27.92 -14.42
N LYS A 584 -7.55 -28.30 -13.19
CA LYS A 584 -7.59 -29.70 -12.70
C LYS A 584 -8.42 -30.59 -13.62
N ASP A 585 -9.62 -30.12 -13.94
CA ASP A 585 -10.66 -30.86 -14.66
C ASP A 585 -10.40 -30.95 -16.17
N ASN A 586 -9.51 -30.11 -16.71
CA ASN A 586 -9.10 -30.17 -18.11
C ASN A 586 -8.39 -31.51 -18.41
N PRO A 587 -8.89 -32.36 -19.31
CA PRO A 587 -8.31 -33.69 -19.55
C PRO A 587 -6.89 -33.63 -20.14
N HIS A 588 -6.54 -32.53 -20.83
CA HIS A 588 -5.30 -32.40 -21.59
C HIS A 588 -4.10 -31.87 -20.78
N ILE A 589 -4.26 -31.46 -19.52
CA ILE A 589 -3.09 -31.03 -18.71
C ILE A 589 -2.19 -32.23 -18.36
N PRO A 590 -0.85 -32.04 -18.29
CA PRO A 590 0.07 -33.10 -17.88
C PRO A 590 -0.28 -33.66 -16.50
N ARG A 591 -0.17 -34.99 -16.33
CA ARG A 591 -0.54 -35.67 -15.07
C ARG A 591 0.16 -35.08 -13.84
N GLU A 592 1.43 -34.70 -13.98
CA GLU A 592 2.20 -34.07 -12.91
C GLU A 592 1.63 -32.70 -12.52
N ILE A 593 1.27 -31.85 -13.50
CA ILE A 593 0.59 -30.59 -13.22
C ILE A 593 -0.76 -30.84 -12.54
N ARG A 594 -1.53 -31.87 -12.96
CA ARG A 594 -2.79 -32.21 -12.29
C ARG A 594 -2.57 -32.61 -10.83
N ARG A 595 -1.57 -33.45 -10.55
CA ARG A 595 -1.18 -33.85 -9.19
C ARG A 595 -0.89 -32.62 -8.32
N ARG A 596 -0.02 -31.72 -8.80
CA ARG A 596 0.35 -30.49 -8.07
C ARG A 596 -0.83 -29.53 -7.87
N VAL A 597 -1.74 -29.45 -8.83
CA VAL A 597 -2.97 -28.67 -8.70
C VAL A 597 -3.90 -29.25 -7.64
N CYS A 598 -4.05 -30.58 -7.54
CA CYS A 598 -4.79 -31.23 -6.45
C CYS A 598 -4.14 -30.96 -5.08
N GLU A 599 -2.82 -31.16 -4.97
CA GLU A 599 -2.04 -30.88 -3.75
C GLU A 599 -2.22 -29.42 -3.29
N MET A 600 -2.16 -28.45 -4.20
CA MET A 600 -2.39 -27.02 -3.90
C MET A 600 -3.83 -26.67 -3.50
N LEU A 601 -4.81 -27.51 -3.85
CA LEU A 601 -6.22 -27.35 -3.49
C LEU A 601 -6.59 -28.13 -2.20
N ASN A 602 -5.63 -28.83 -1.59
CA ASN A 602 -5.87 -29.82 -0.52
C ASN A 602 -6.87 -30.92 -0.92
N GLU A 603 -6.81 -31.36 -2.18
CA GLU A 603 -7.64 -32.43 -2.74
C GLU A 603 -6.80 -33.68 -3.03
N GLU A 604 -7.39 -34.88 -2.88
CA GLU A 604 -6.72 -36.12 -3.27
C GLU A 604 -6.38 -36.12 -4.77
N ALA A 605 -5.11 -36.36 -5.10
CA ALA A 605 -4.70 -36.51 -6.49
C ALA A 605 -5.32 -37.79 -7.08
N PRO A 606 -5.97 -37.72 -8.26
CA PRO A 606 -6.67 -38.87 -8.83
C PRO A 606 -5.74 -40.06 -9.02
N ALA A 607 -6.18 -41.20 -8.47
CA ALA A 607 -5.42 -42.44 -8.42
C ALA A 607 -4.82 -42.82 -9.80
N PRO A 608 -3.66 -43.50 -9.84
CA PRO A 608 -3.11 -44.01 -11.09
C PRO A 608 -4.19 -44.80 -11.84
N PRO A 609 -4.48 -44.50 -13.12
CA PRO A 609 -5.49 -45.25 -13.85
C PRO A 609 -5.08 -46.72 -13.84
N GLN A 610 -5.97 -47.59 -13.33
CA GLN A 610 -5.78 -49.03 -13.33
C GLN A 610 -5.31 -49.47 -14.73
N LYS A 611 -4.32 -50.37 -14.78
CA LYS A 611 -3.66 -50.80 -16.02
C LYS A 611 -4.69 -51.41 -17.00
N GLN A 612 -5.33 -50.57 -17.82
CA GLN A 612 -6.25 -51.03 -18.86
C GLN A 612 -5.51 -52.03 -19.77
N PRO A 613 -6.18 -53.09 -20.24
CA PRO A 613 -5.56 -54.04 -21.17
C PRO A 613 -4.96 -53.26 -22.35
N ARG A 614 -3.66 -53.49 -22.62
CA ARG A 614 -2.87 -52.69 -23.57
C ARG A 614 -3.60 -52.60 -24.92
N ARG A 615 -4.13 -51.42 -25.25
CA ARG A 615 -4.72 -51.17 -26.58
C ARG A 615 -3.60 -51.25 -27.62
N SER A 616 -3.89 -51.81 -28.79
CA SER A 616 -2.88 -52.05 -29.83
C SER A 616 -2.32 -50.74 -30.38
N GLN A 617 -1.05 -50.45 -30.09
CA GLN A 617 -0.36 -49.22 -30.49
C GLN A 617 0.55 -49.47 -31.70
N ARG A 618 0.93 -48.41 -32.43
CA ARG A 618 1.94 -48.49 -33.49
C ARG A 618 3.32 -48.73 -32.87
N CYS A 619 4.11 -49.64 -33.42
CA CYS A 619 5.50 -49.83 -32.98
C CYS A 619 6.35 -48.56 -33.25
N SER A 620 7.02 -48.05 -32.22
CA SER A 620 7.79 -46.79 -32.29
C SER A 620 9.02 -46.85 -33.20
N PHE A 621 9.57 -48.05 -33.42
CA PHE A 621 10.73 -48.29 -34.29
C PHE A 621 10.34 -48.63 -35.74
N CYS A 622 9.05 -48.80 -36.05
CA CYS A 622 8.59 -49.04 -37.42
C CYS A 622 8.41 -47.72 -38.20
N PRO A 623 8.89 -47.62 -39.45
CA PRO A 623 8.58 -46.51 -40.36
C PRO A 623 7.07 -46.25 -40.48
N ARG A 624 6.67 -44.97 -40.56
CA ARG A 624 5.25 -44.56 -40.51
C ARG A 624 4.39 -45.12 -41.65
N ASN A 625 4.97 -45.51 -42.78
CA ASN A 625 4.25 -46.15 -43.89
C ASN A 625 3.90 -47.63 -43.64
N LYS A 626 4.55 -48.33 -42.71
CA LYS A 626 4.28 -49.76 -42.42
C LYS A 626 3.11 -50.01 -41.45
N ASP A 627 2.60 -48.96 -40.79
CA ASP A 627 1.60 -48.93 -39.69
C ASP A 627 1.46 -50.19 -38.81
N ARG A 628 2.60 -50.80 -38.46
CA ARG A 628 2.60 -52.07 -37.73
C ARG A 628 2.15 -51.85 -36.30
N LYS A 629 0.97 -52.39 -35.96
CA LYS A 629 0.42 -52.40 -34.61
C LYS A 629 1.08 -53.47 -33.73
N THR A 630 0.99 -53.32 -32.41
CA THR A 630 1.51 -54.25 -31.42
C THR A 630 0.80 -54.09 -30.08
N LEU A 631 0.64 -55.20 -29.35
CA LEU A 631 0.23 -55.25 -27.94
C LEU A 631 1.46 -55.34 -27.01
N ASN A 632 2.65 -55.56 -27.58
CA ASN A 632 3.90 -55.71 -26.84
C ASN A 632 4.52 -54.33 -26.62
N GLY A 633 5.09 -54.13 -25.43
CA GLY A 633 5.92 -52.98 -25.09
C GLY A 633 7.08 -53.41 -24.21
N CYS A 634 8.22 -52.74 -24.36
CA CYS A 634 9.47 -53.03 -23.65
C CYS A 634 9.25 -53.10 -22.12
N PHE A 635 9.94 -54.00 -21.42
CA PHE A 635 9.81 -54.14 -19.97
C PHE A 635 10.33 -52.89 -19.23
N LYS A 636 11.57 -52.45 -19.51
CA LYS A 636 12.20 -51.29 -18.83
C LYS A 636 11.56 -49.94 -19.18
N CYS A 637 11.24 -49.67 -20.46
CA CYS A 637 10.75 -48.35 -20.89
C CYS A 637 9.28 -48.28 -21.35
N ASN A 638 8.54 -49.39 -21.34
CA ASN A 638 7.11 -49.50 -21.73
C ASN A 638 6.74 -49.00 -23.15
N VAL A 639 7.72 -48.61 -23.98
CA VAL A 639 7.55 -48.22 -25.38
C VAL A 639 6.98 -49.36 -26.21
N ALA A 640 6.01 -49.09 -27.09
CA ALA A 640 5.39 -50.09 -27.96
C ALA A 640 6.36 -50.63 -29.04
N ILE A 641 6.60 -51.94 -29.02
CA ILE A 641 7.54 -52.63 -29.93
C ILE A 641 6.88 -53.82 -30.62
N CYS A 642 7.14 -54.02 -31.92
CA CYS A 642 6.68 -55.22 -32.64
C CYS A 642 7.68 -56.37 -32.45
N LYS A 643 7.30 -57.60 -32.81
CA LYS A 643 8.16 -58.78 -32.63
C LYS A 643 9.48 -58.76 -33.42
N GLU A 644 9.58 -57.98 -34.51
CA GLU A 644 10.86 -57.77 -35.22
C GLU A 644 11.81 -56.80 -34.51
N HIS A 645 11.30 -55.94 -33.62
CA HIS A 645 12.07 -54.99 -32.83
C HIS A 645 12.09 -55.38 -31.34
N ALA A 646 11.94 -56.67 -31.05
CA ALA A 646 11.85 -57.20 -29.70
C ALA A 646 12.65 -58.50 -29.58
N ASN A 647 13.70 -58.48 -28.75
CA ASN A 647 14.33 -59.70 -28.28
C ASN A 647 13.51 -60.26 -27.10
N LEU A 648 13.23 -61.56 -27.12
CA LEU A 648 12.63 -62.27 -26.00
C LEU A 648 13.75 -62.76 -25.08
N MET A 649 13.71 -62.34 -23.82
CA MET A 649 14.61 -62.81 -22.76
C MET A 649 13.76 -63.43 -21.65
N CYS A 650 14.21 -64.52 -21.04
CA CYS A 650 13.62 -65.03 -19.80
C CYS A 650 14.16 -64.25 -18.59
N GLN A 651 13.53 -64.38 -17.42
CA GLN A 651 13.92 -63.65 -16.21
C GLN A 651 15.38 -63.95 -15.80
N ASN A 652 15.79 -65.21 -15.82
CA ASN A 652 17.19 -65.60 -15.54
C ASN A 652 18.22 -64.97 -16.50
N CYS A 653 17.81 -64.41 -17.65
CA CYS A 653 18.66 -63.69 -18.60
C CYS A 653 18.42 -62.17 -18.62
N THR A 654 17.42 -61.63 -17.91
CA THR A 654 17.37 -60.17 -17.67
C THR A 654 18.38 -59.75 -16.61
N ASP A 655 18.56 -60.61 -15.60
CA ASP A 655 19.26 -60.26 -14.38
C ASP A 655 20.79 -60.30 -14.57
N LEU A 656 21.27 -61.09 -15.54
CA LEU A 656 22.67 -61.15 -16.02
C LEU A 656 23.08 -59.96 -16.92
N HIS A 657 22.25 -58.91 -17.00
CA HIS A 657 22.45 -57.75 -17.88
C HIS A 657 22.30 -56.40 -17.15
N ASP A 658 22.27 -56.40 -15.83
CA ASP A 658 22.29 -55.22 -14.95
C ASP A 658 23.48 -55.24 -13.95
N GLU A 659 24.51 -56.04 -14.24
CA GLU A 659 25.89 -55.92 -13.69
C GLU A 659 26.81 -55.23 -14.71
#